data_AF-A0A2E4VZX2-F1
#
_entry.id   AF-A0A2E4VZX2-F1
#
_cell.length_a   1.000
_cell.length_b   1.000
_cell.length_c   1.000
_cell.angle_alpha   90.00
_cell.angle_beta   90.00
_cell.angle_gamma   90.00
#
_symmetry.space_group_name_H-M   'P 1'
#
loop_
_entity.id
_entity.type
_entity.pdbx_description
1 polymer ?
#
loop_
_entity_poly.entity_id
_entity_poly.type
_entity_poly.pdbx_seq_one_letter_code
_entity_poly.pdbx_strand_id
1 'polypeptide(L)'
;MLITTALITILTLWLAIWSIDRAINKNKIGRGITVIGQDVGGLHPSELSDVLLSIATSYASTPVIIKSDLGDIQTTTGEVGITVHIEETFKKILELDDIPLIIEPFHWVKNLFAERSSPIAVQLRKDQNFELPVDLSNRTSEAIEPVWKVENGRVEHINGIPAQIFNEEAIRNSIFLAAATGASPIVVNADFTEILPEISDSEAAEFTQNINDLTKSGLTIIVGERTHTFSPEEVRNWLIFSLEDGQPTWILNNPLVRGAIGDQLGGVVADKNELPEIIVNDGELRIVNLSAKACCAEDSVDLIYQSILNGANSVNLQLINITDGMDELLMAYGVSELISEATTPHPCCQSRVTNIQKFAELIQGTIIGPGDSLSLNEAIGKRTKAKGFVEAGVIVNGELTEDVGGGISQFATTFFQAAFYGGLDIVQYFPHTIWFSRYADFEGRKGIESTISWPSPNLEVRNISPFPILVWPTWTSTSLTVSLYSTKYAETEVSGQRSSMSDQCEIIQTTRRRQLPDGSEELDTFSARYQPENGIGCNGEPTYPRPPDPPRNIGVQAGDTQITVSWDIPEPEGNFDITEYFPITSYTATASPGGNTCTTVELTCVISGLDNGVPYTFIVIATNSEGDSQDSEPSIEITPEPEPTPTPEPTPTPEPEPTPTPEPEPTPTPTPEPEPTPTPEPEPTPTPEP
;
A
#
# COMPACT_ATOMS: atom_id res chain seq x y z
N MET A 1 -79.61 -62.32 23.81
CA MET A 1 -79.99 -62.15 25.22
C MET A 1 -78.78 -62.08 26.15
N LEU A 2 -77.76 -62.94 26.00
CA LEU A 2 -76.51 -62.87 26.78
C LEU A 2 -75.71 -61.56 26.56
N ILE A 3 -75.65 -61.06 25.33
CA ILE A 3 -74.95 -59.82 24.98
C ILE A 3 -75.63 -58.60 25.64
N THR A 4 -76.97 -58.55 25.66
CA THR A 4 -77.71 -57.44 26.27
C THR A 4 -77.58 -57.40 27.78
N THR A 5 -77.59 -58.54 28.47
CA THR A 5 -77.36 -58.60 29.92
C THR A 5 -75.95 -58.19 30.32
N ALA A 6 -74.94 -58.58 29.52
CA ALA A 6 -73.54 -58.19 29.75
C ALA A 6 -73.31 -56.69 29.57
N LEU A 7 -73.92 -56.08 28.54
CA LEU A 7 -73.85 -54.63 28.31
C LEU A 7 -74.49 -53.83 29.45
N ILE A 8 -75.63 -54.28 29.98
CA ILE A 8 -76.30 -53.62 31.10
C ILE A 8 -75.43 -53.71 32.38
N THR A 9 -74.81 -54.88 32.65
CA THR A 9 -73.93 -55.03 33.82
C THR A 9 -72.71 -54.12 33.73
N ILE A 10 -72.07 -54.07 32.56
CA ILE A 10 -70.93 -53.17 32.30
C ILE A 10 -71.35 -51.71 32.49
N LEU A 11 -72.49 -51.29 31.94
CA LEU A 11 -73.00 -49.92 32.09
C LEU A 11 -73.30 -49.57 33.55
N THR A 12 -73.91 -50.47 34.32
CA THR A 12 -74.20 -50.24 35.74
C THR A 12 -72.93 -50.16 36.59
N LEU A 13 -71.95 -51.03 36.34
CA LEU A 13 -70.67 -51.00 37.04
C LEU A 13 -69.91 -49.71 36.71
N TRP A 14 -69.93 -49.31 35.44
CA TRP A 14 -69.34 -48.07 34.97
C TRP A 14 -69.96 -46.82 35.63
N LEU A 15 -71.29 -46.70 35.67
CA LEU A 15 -71.97 -45.60 36.36
C LEU A 15 -71.71 -45.61 37.88
N ALA A 16 -71.57 -46.79 38.49
CA ALA A 16 -71.24 -46.92 39.91
C ALA A 16 -69.81 -46.44 40.21
N ILE A 17 -68.83 -46.84 39.39
CA ILE A 17 -67.44 -46.39 39.54
C ILE A 17 -67.34 -44.87 39.33
N TRP A 18 -67.97 -44.34 38.29
CA TRP A 18 -68.04 -42.88 38.06
C TRP A 18 -68.68 -42.15 39.24
N SER A 19 -69.79 -42.66 39.79
CA SER A 19 -70.49 -42.01 40.92
C SER A 19 -69.63 -41.99 42.19
N ILE A 20 -68.86 -43.06 42.45
CA ILE A 20 -67.91 -43.13 43.57
C ILE A 20 -66.77 -42.14 43.34
N ASP A 21 -66.18 -42.14 42.15
CA ASP A 21 -65.08 -41.24 41.79
C ASP A 21 -65.49 -39.77 41.88
N ARG A 22 -66.70 -39.44 41.41
CA ARG A 22 -67.31 -38.11 41.55
C ARG A 22 -67.50 -37.71 43.01
N ALA A 23 -67.93 -38.63 43.87
CA ALA A 23 -68.12 -38.35 45.29
C ALA A 23 -66.78 -38.09 46.00
N ILE A 24 -65.72 -38.85 45.63
CA ILE A 24 -64.36 -38.68 46.16
C ILE A 24 -63.76 -37.34 45.71
N ASN A 25 -63.99 -36.95 44.46
CA ASN A 25 -63.44 -35.72 43.88
C ASN A 25 -64.40 -34.52 43.93
N LYS A 26 -65.38 -34.55 44.82
CA LYS A 26 -66.34 -33.46 44.98
C LYS A 26 -65.61 -32.16 45.34
N ASN A 27 -65.86 -31.10 44.59
CA ASN A 27 -65.22 -29.77 44.73
C ASN A 27 -63.72 -29.73 44.39
N LYS A 28 -63.24 -30.65 43.56
CA LYS A 28 -61.90 -30.62 42.97
C LYS A 28 -62.00 -30.37 41.46
N ILE A 29 -60.93 -29.84 40.88
CA ILE A 29 -60.81 -29.62 39.44
C ILE A 29 -60.86 -30.97 38.72
N GLY A 30 -61.58 -31.04 37.61
CA GLY A 30 -61.67 -32.23 36.77
C GLY A 30 -60.31 -32.76 36.35
N ARG A 31 -60.22 -34.09 36.25
CA ARG A 31 -58.99 -34.78 35.87
C ARG A 31 -58.53 -34.44 34.46
N GLY A 32 -57.22 -34.55 34.26
CA GLY A 32 -56.57 -34.38 32.97
C GLY A 32 -56.57 -32.94 32.46
N ILE A 33 -56.80 -31.95 33.32
CA ILE A 33 -56.66 -30.53 32.94
C ILE A 33 -55.22 -30.11 33.21
N THR A 34 -54.56 -29.59 32.17
CA THR A 34 -53.18 -29.06 32.28
C THR A 34 -53.14 -27.56 31.95
N VAL A 35 -52.21 -26.83 32.54
CA VAL A 35 -51.96 -25.40 32.28
C VAL A 35 -50.47 -25.25 32.00
N ILE A 36 -50.10 -24.84 30.77
CA ILE A 36 -48.70 -24.80 30.30
C ILE A 36 -47.94 -26.10 30.61
N GLY A 37 -48.59 -27.25 30.35
CA GLY A 37 -48.01 -28.58 30.59
C GLY A 37 -47.98 -29.05 32.05
N GLN A 38 -48.40 -28.24 33.02
CA GLN A 38 -48.54 -28.65 34.42
C GLN A 38 -49.94 -29.20 34.70
N ASP A 39 -50.05 -30.42 35.23
CA ASP A 39 -51.33 -31.02 35.62
C ASP A 39 -51.91 -30.31 36.84
N VAL A 40 -53.14 -29.82 36.69
CA VAL A 40 -53.92 -29.16 37.75
C VAL A 40 -55.18 -29.97 38.11
N GLY A 41 -55.39 -31.11 37.46
CA GLY A 41 -56.52 -31.98 37.72
C GLY A 41 -56.48 -32.58 39.12
N GLY A 42 -57.63 -32.62 39.79
CA GLY A 42 -57.78 -33.16 41.15
C GLY A 42 -57.36 -32.20 42.28
N LEU A 43 -56.88 -31.00 41.97
CA LEU A 43 -56.60 -29.96 42.95
C LEU A 43 -57.89 -29.36 43.52
N HIS A 44 -57.85 -28.90 44.78
CA HIS A 44 -58.90 -28.00 45.28
C HIS A 44 -58.75 -26.58 44.71
N PRO A 45 -59.85 -25.82 44.59
CA PRO A 45 -59.83 -24.41 44.19
C PRO A 45 -58.79 -23.54 44.93
N SER A 46 -58.58 -23.76 46.23
CA SER A 46 -57.56 -23.03 47.00
C SER A 46 -56.12 -23.42 46.62
N GLU A 47 -55.88 -24.70 46.33
CA GLU A 47 -54.57 -25.22 45.91
C GLU A 47 -54.25 -24.80 44.47
N LEU A 48 -55.27 -24.70 43.62
CA LEU A 48 -55.13 -24.22 42.25
C LEU A 48 -54.58 -22.79 42.21
N SER A 49 -55.00 -21.90 43.12
CA SER A 49 -54.48 -20.53 43.20
C SER A 49 -52.97 -20.49 43.48
N ASP A 50 -52.48 -21.33 44.38
CA ASP A 50 -51.04 -21.42 44.71
C ASP A 50 -50.23 -21.97 43.52
N VAL A 51 -50.78 -22.97 42.82
CA VAL A 51 -50.18 -23.51 41.59
C VAL A 51 -50.17 -22.46 40.48
N LEU A 52 -51.23 -21.69 40.29
CA LEU A 52 -51.27 -20.60 39.31
C LEU A 52 -50.30 -19.46 39.63
N LEU A 53 -50.03 -19.17 40.91
CA LEU A 53 -48.98 -18.23 41.32
C LEU A 53 -47.58 -18.74 40.95
N SER A 54 -47.33 -20.04 41.14
CA SER A 54 -46.08 -20.68 40.72
C SER A 54 -45.92 -20.65 39.19
N ILE A 55 -46.99 -20.97 38.46
CA ILE A 55 -47.04 -20.88 36.99
C ILE A 55 -46.78 -19.44 36.54
N ALA A 56 -47.42 -18.44 37.16
CA ALA A 56 -47.20 -17.03 36.84
C ALA A 56 -45.74 -16.59 37.04
N THR A 57 -45.10 -17.07 38.12
CA THR A 57 -43.70 -16.79 38.42
C THR A 57 -42.76 -17.43 37.41
N SER A 58 -42.98 -18.70 37.07
CA SER A 58 -42.21 -19.38 36.03
C SER A 58 -42.44 -18.76 34.66
N TYR A 59 -43.68 -18.37 34.37
CA TYR A 59 -44.06 -17.79 33.10
C TYR A 59 -43.35 -16.47 32.85
N ALA A 60 -43.04 -15.67 33.88
CA ALA A 60 -42.27 -14.43 33.79
C ALA A 60 -40.83 -14.63 33.27
N SER A 61 -40.30 -15.86 33.34
CA SER A 61 -38.98 -16.22 32.78
C SER A 61 -39.06 -16.81 31.36
N THR A 62 -40.25 -16.80 30.74
CA THR A 62 -40.42 -17.33 29.37
C THR A 62 -39.61 -16.48 28.40
N PRO A 63 -38.72 -17.08 27.59
CA PRO A 63 -37.91 -16.34 26.65
C PRO A 63 -38.76 -15.66 25.57
N VAL A 64 -38.46 -14.40 25.30
CA VAL A 64 -39.01 -13.59 24.22
C VAL A 64 -37.86 -13.26 23.26
N ILE A 65 -38.01 -13.62 21.99
CA ILE A 65 -37.05 -13.37 20.93
C ILE A 65 -37.69 -12.37 19.96
N ILE A 66 -37.12 -11.18 19.88
CA ILE A 66 -37.51 -10.14 18.92
C ILE A 66 -36.52 -10.21 17.76
N LYS A 67 -36.98 -10.71 16.61
CA LYS A 67 -36.17 -10.88 15.41
C LYS A 67 -36.00 -9.56 14.67
N SER A 68 -34.77 -9.19 14.33
CA SER A 68 -34.47 -8.00 13.54
C SER A 68 -33.29 -8.24 12.61
N ASP A 69 -33.21 -7.49 11.51
CA ASP A 69 -32.07 -7.57 10.58
C ASP A 69 -30.76 -7.05 11.20
N LEU A 70 -30.85 -6.27 12.28
CA LEU A 70 -29.71 -5.82 13.10
C LEU A 70 -29.29 -6.87 14.16
N GLY A 71 -29.95 -8.02 14.22
CA GLY A 71 -29.72 -9.11 15.16
C GLY A 71 -30.90 -9.38 16.09
N ASP A 72 -31.02 -10.64 16.52
CA ASP A 72 -32.09 -11.08 17.41
C ASP A 72 -31.86 -10.57 18.84
N ILE A 73 -32.92 -10.04 19.45
CA ILE A 73 -32.88 -9.51 20.81
C ILE A 73 -33.62 -10.47 21.73
N GLN A 74 -32.95 -10.88 22.80
CA GLN A 74 -33.49 -11.81 23.77
C GLN A 74 -33.87 -11.07 25.05
N THR A 75 -35.07 -11.35 25.53
CA THR A 75 -35.61 -10.83 26.80
C THR A 75 -36.57 -11.87 27.38
N THR A 76 -37.33 -11.51 28.41
CA THR A 76 -38.33 -12.38 29.03
C THR A 76 -39.69 -11.69 29.11
N THR A 77 -40.77 -12.46 29.22
CA THR A 77 -42.13 -11.95 29.44
C THR A 77 -42.21 -11.02 30.65
N GLY A 78 -41.47 -11.30 31.73
CA GLY A 78 -41.42 -10.47 32.94
C GLY A 78 -40.71 -9.13 32.72
N GLU A 79 -39.65 -9.11 31.92
CA GLU A 79 -38.93 -7.87 31.55
C GLU A 79 -39.81 -6.98 30.66
N VAL A 80 -40.51 -7.57 29.67
CA VAL A 80 -41.45 -6.84 28.80
C VAL A 80 -42.83 -6.59 29.43
N GLY A 81 -42.98 -6.84 30.73
CA GLY A 81 -44.17 -6.46 31.51
C GLY A 81 -45.42 -7.31 31.29
N ILE A 82 -45.29 -8.52 30.73
CA ILE A 82 -46.38 -9.48 30.55
C ILE A 82 -46.45 -10.42 31.76
N THR A 83 -47.62 -10.51 32.38
CA THR A 83 -47.88 -11.41 33.51
C THR A 83 -49.12 -12.27 33.29
N VAL A 84 -49.22 -13.42 33.97
CA VAL A 84 -50.42 -14.25 33.93
C VAL A 84 -51.53 -13.58 34.74
N HIS A 85 -52.69 -13.37 34.12
CA HIS A 85 -53.91 -12.92 34.79
C HIS A 85 -54.53 -14.12 35.52
N ILE A 86 -54.20 -14.26 36.80
CA ILE A 86 -54.55 -15.44 37.61
C ILE A 86 -56.07 -15.66 37.66
N GLU A 87 -56.85 -14.61 37.94
CA GLU A 87 -58.31 -14.72 38.09
C GLU A 87 -59.00 -15.20 36.80
N GLU A 88 -58.65 -14.61 35.65
CA GLU A 88 -59.20 -15.03 34.35
C GLU A 88 -58.71 -16.42 33.94
N THR A 89 -57.46 -16.76 34.24
CA THR A 89 -56.94 -18.13 33.99
C THR A 89 -57.69 -19.16 34.82
N PHE A 90 -57.92 -18.86 36.10
CA PHE A 90 -58.70 -19.70 37.01
C PHE A 90 -60.12 -19.91 36.50
N LYS A 91 -60.78 -18.84 36.04
CA LYS A 91 -62.12 -18.91 35.46
C LYS A 91 -62.18 -19.80 34.23
N LYS A 92 -61.23 -19.67 33.30
CA LYS A 92 -61.12 -20.54 32.11
C LYS A 92 -60.97 -22.02 32.47
N ILE A 93 -60.23 -22.33 33.54
CA ILE A 93 -60.07 -23.70 34.03
C ILE A 93 -61.40 -24.25 34.56
N LEU A 94 -62.16 -23.45 35.33
CA LEU A 94 -63.47 -23.86 35.84
C LEU A 94 -64.50 -24.07 34.72
N GLU A 95 -64.49 -23.22 33.69
CA GLU A 95 -65.37 -23.37 32.52
C GLU A 95 -65.12 -24.68 31.76
N LEU A 96 -63.86 -25.14 31.69
CA LEU A 96 -63.53 -26.45 31.10
C LEU A 96 -64.02 -27.64 31.91
N ASP A 97 -64.30 -27.43 33.20
CA ASP A 97 -64.77 -28.46 34.11
C ASP A 97 -66.30 -28.52 34.26
N ASP A 98 -67.01 -27.49 33.79
CA ASP A 98 -68.47 -27.41 33.87
C ASP A 98 -69.14 -28.30 32.80
N ILE A 99 -69.31 -29.60 33.13
CA ILE A 99 -69.91 -30.60 32.25
C ILE A 99 -71.32 -30.98 32.74
N PRO A 100 -72.36 -30.98 31.87
CA PRO A 100 -73.70 -31.41 32.25
C PRO A 100 -73.77 -32.85 32.75
N LEU A 101 -74.54 -33.05 33.83
CA LEU A 101 -74.63 -34.30 34.60
C LEU A 101 -74.99 -35.55 33.78
N ILE A 102 -75.74 -35.38 32.68
CA ILE A 102 -76.24 -36.48 31.83
C ILE A 102 -75.10 -37.09 30.99
N ILE A 103 -74.12 -36.27 30.58
CA ILE A 103 -73.02 -36.70 29.69
C ILE A 103 -71.69 -36.86 30.43
N GLU A 104 -71.60 -36.32 31.64
CA GLU A 104 -70.43 -36.38 32.52
C GLU A 104 -69.83 -37.80 32.69
N PRO A 105 -70.60 -38.89 32.84
CA PRO A 105 -70.01 -40.24 32.93
C PRO A 105 -69.20 -40.63 31.68
N PHE A 106 -69.67 -40.26 30.49
CA PHE A 106 -69.01 -40.58 29.21
C PHE A 106 -67.77 -39.71 28.99
N HIS A 107 -67.87 -38.43 29.38
CA HIS A 107 -66.71 -37.53 29.39
C HIS A 107 -65.65 -37.97 30.40
N TRP A 108 -66.07 -38.46 31.57
CA TRP A 108 -65.16 -38.96 32.60
C TRP A 108 -64.26 -40.09 32.07
N VAL A 109 -64.80 -41.09 31.36
CA VAL A 109 -63.97 -42.16 30.77
C VAL A 109 -63.00 -41.61 29.74
N LYS A 110 -63.47 -40.70 28.89
CA LYS A 110 -62.61 -40.08 27.88
C LYS A 110 -61.44 -39.35 28.55
N ASN A 111 -61.72 -38.62 29.62
CA ASN A 111 -60.73 -37.82 30.36
C ASN A 111 -59.79 -38.66 31.24
N LEU A 112 -60.06 -39.95 31.48
CA LEU A 112 -59.07 -40.85 32.11
C LEU A 112 -57.84 -41.07 31.22
N PHE A 113 -57.97 -40.85 29.91
CA PHE A 113 -56.93 -41.11 28.92
C PHE A 113 -56.64 -39.92 28.00
N ALA A 114 -57.27 -38.76 28.26
CA ALA A 114 -57.12 -37.57 27.43
C ALA A 114 -56.78 -36.35 28.28
N GLU A 115 -55.69 -35.68 27.91
CA GLU A 115 -55.30 -34.39 28.48
C GLU A 115 -56.06 -33.25 27.79
N ARG A 116 -56.43 -32.24 28.57
CA ARG A 116 -57.12 -31.02 28.15
C ARG A 116 -56.30 -29.83 28.61
N SER A 117 -55.66 -29.15 27.66
CA SER A 117 -54.92 -27.94 27.97
C SER A 117 -55.87 -26.76 28.12
N SER A 118 -55.77 -26.05 29.26
CA SER A 118 -56.43 -24.77 29.48
C SER A 118 -55.50 -23.62 29.05
N PRO A 119 -55.96 -22.68 28.21
CA PRO A 119 -55.17 -21.52 27.87
C PRO A 119 -55.04 -20.58 29.07
N ILE A 120 -53.85 -20.00 29.26
CA ILE A 120 -53.68 -18.92 30.23
C ILE A 120 -54.37 -17.63 29.74
N ALA A 121 -54.73 -16.77 30.67
CA ALA A 121 -54.99 -15.37 30.39
C ALA A 121 -53.73 -14.58 30.77
N VAL A 122 -53.30 -13.66 29.93
CA VAL A 122 -52.17 -12.76 30.19
C VAL A 122 -52.67 -11.32 30.30
N GLN A 123 -51.92 -10.50 31.03
CA GLN A 123 -52.18 -9.06 31.19
C GLN A 123 -50.87 -8.28 31.17
N LEU A 124 -50.96 -7.00 30.83
CA LEU A 124 -49.84 -6.06 30.98
C LEU A 124 -49.79 -5.54 32.43
N ARG A 125 -48.59 -5.45 33.01
CA ARG A 125 -48.35 -4.79 34.29
C ARG A 125 -48.80 -3.33 34.21
N LYS A 126 -49.57 -2.84 35.19
CA LYS A 126 -50.10 -1.46 35.19
C LYS A 126 -49.10 -0.41 35.65
N ASP A 127 -47.99 -0.83 36.24
CA ASP A 127 -47.01 -0.02 36.99
C ASP A 127 -45.69 0.21 36.23
N GLN A 128 -45.54 -0.34 35.01
CA GLN A 128 -44.35 -0.10 34.20
C GLN A 128 -44.69 0.43 32.81
N ASN A 129 -44.06 1.54 32.45
CA ASN A 129 -43.79 1.85 31.05
C ASN A 129 -42.92 0.70 30.53
N PHE A 130 -43.33 -0.01 29.48
CA PHE A 130 -42.41 -0.96 28.88
C PHE A 130 -41.23 -0.19 28.34
N GLU A 131 -40.08 -0.50 28.91
CA GLU A 131 -38.78 -0.07 28.44
C GLU A 131 -38.23 -1.27 27.71
N LEU A 132 -38.01 -1.12 26.41
CA LEU A 132 -37.22 -2.11 25.70
C LEU A 132 -35.84 -2.20 26.38
N PRO A 133 -35.19 -3.39 26.39
CA PRO A 133 -33.81 -3.51 26.85
C PRO A 133 -32.95 -2.36 26.31
N VAL A 134 -32.11 -1.74 27.15
CA VAL A 134 -31.27 -0.55 26.83
C VAL A 134 -30.44 -0.71 25.54
N ASP A 135 -30.21 -1.95 25.10
CA ASP A 135 -29.56 -2.29 23.83
C ASP A 135 -30.38 -1.88 22.58
N LEU A 136 -31.71 -1.88 22.65
CA LEU A 136 -32.60 -1.47 21.55
C LEU A 136 -32.60 0.05 21.31
N SER A 137 -32.55 0.85 22.38
CA SER A 137 -32.56 2.32 22.27
C SER A 137 -31.25 2.91 21.74
N ASN A 138 -30.15 2.17 21.86
CA ASN A 138 -28.83 2.59 21.38
C ASN A 138 -28.52 2.16 19.93
N ARG A 139 -29.46 1.45 19.29
CA ARG A 139 -29.29 0.86 17.95
C ARG A 139 -30.04 1.61 16.86
N THR A 140 -30.46 2.86 17.08
CA THR A 140 -31.07 3.70 16.06
C THR A 140 -30.00 4.26 15.12
N SER A 141 -30.14 4.05 13.81
CA SER A 141 -29.33 4.75 12.81
C SER A 141 -29.84 6.17 12.60
N GLU A 142 -28.96 7.08 12.19
CA GLU A 142 -29.34 8.38 11.65
C GLU A 142 -29.64 8.26 10.16
N ALA A 143 -30.54 9.09 9.63
CA ALA A 143 -30.81 9.12 8.20
C ALA A 143 -29.59 9.69 7.47
N ILE A 144 -29.28 9.15 6.30
CA ILE A 144 -28.17 9.62 5.46
C ILE A 144 -28.75 10.53 4.40
N GLU A 145 -28.28 11.78 4.34
CA GLU A 145 -28.70 12.75 3.34
C GLU A 145 -28.24 12.36 1.92
N PRO A 146 -28.99 12.78 0.88
CA PRO A 146 -28.54 12.68 -0.50
C PRO A 146 -27.19 13.38 -0.73
N VAL A 147 -26.39 12.86 -1.66
CA VAL A 147 -25.11 13.47 -2.07
C VAL A 147 -25.05 13.66 -3.58
N TRP A 148 -24.28 14.64 -4.05
CA TRP A 148 -24.12 14.95 -5.46
C TRP A 148 -22.69 14.73 -5.91
N LYS A 149 -22.53 14.25 -7.15
CA LYS A 149 -21.24 14.07 -7.80
C LYS A 149 -21.35 14.34 -9.29
N VAL A 150 -20.21 14.47 -9.95
CA VAL A 150 -20.16 14.50 -11.41
C VAL A 150 -19.82 13.10 -11.93
N GLU A 151 -20.68 12.56 -12.78
CA GLU A 151 -20.47 11.26 -13.43
C GLU A 151 -20.82 11.39 -14.92
N ASN A 152 -19.95 10.88 -15.80
CA ASN A 152 -20.09 11.00 -17.26
C ASN A 152 -20.37 12.44 -17.75
N GLY A 153 -19.68 13.41 -17.14
CA GLY A 153 -19.82 14.83 -17.44
C GLY A 153 -21.16 15.46 -17.06
N ARG A 154 -21.96 14.81 -16.21
CA ARG A 154 -23.24 15.34 -15.70
C ARG A 154 -23.26 15.32 -14.18
N VAL A 155 -23.96 16.26 -13.57
CA VAL A 155 -24.24 16.18 -12.13
C VAL A 155 -25.31 15.11 -11.92
N GLU A 156 -25.05 14.20 -11.01
CA GLU A 156 -25.96 13.14 -10.57
C GLU A 156 -26.08 13.19 -9.04
N HIS A 157 -27.25 12.82 -8.52
CA HIS A 157 -27.45 12.63 -7.09
C HIS A 157 -27.51 11.14 -6.74
N ILE A 158 -27.09 10.83 -5.53
CA ILE A 158 -27.29 9.55 -4.88
C ILE A 158 -28.37 9.78 -3.82
N ASN A 159 -29.43 8.98 -3.86
CA ASN A 159 -30.57 9.10 -2.96
C ASN A 159 -30.16 8.97 -1.50
N GLY A 160 -30.87 9.67 -0.63
CA GLY A 160 -30.70 9.55 0.81
C GLY A 160 -31.20 8.19 1.30
N ILE A 161 -30.66 7.74 2.43
CA ILE A 161 -31.04 6.46 3.05
C ILE A 161 -31.83 6.76 4.33
N PRO A 162 -33.12 6.40 4.41
CA PRO A 162 -33.89 6.52 5.63
C PRO A 162 -33.27 5.75 6.80
N ALA A 163 -33.36 6.32 7.99
CA ALA A 163 -33.08 5.62 9.23
C ALA A 163 -34.26 4.77 9.67
N GLN A 164 -33.99 3.69 10.41
CA GLN A 164 -35.02 2.84 11.00
C GLN A 164 -34.94 2.91 12.53
N ILE A 165 -36.07 3.22 13.15
CA ILE A 165 -36.26 3.25 14.61
C ILE A 165 -37.28 2.19 14.98
N PHE A 166 -37.02 1.42 16.03
CA PHE A 166 -37.96 0.40 16.51
C PHE A 166 -39.30 1.01 16.94
N ASN A 167 -40.40 0.45 16.45
CA ASN A 167 -41.75 0.80 16.85
C ASN A 167 -42.13 0.02 18.11
N GLU A 168 -41.83 0.62 19.27
CA GLU A 168 -41.99 -0.02 20.57
C GLU A 168 -43.42 -0.50 20.85
N GLU A 169 -44.43 0.27 20.43
CA GLU A 169 -45.84 -0.05 20.65
C GLU A 169 -46.27 -1.27 19.82
N ALA A 170 -45.88 -1.32 18.55
CA ALA A 170 -46.18 -2.45 17.67
C ALA A 170 -45.48 -3.75 18.13
N ILE A 171 -44.22 -3.64 18.57
CA ILE A 171 -43.47 -4.77 19.14
C ILE A 171 -44.17 -5.28 20.40
N ARG A 172 -44.53 -4.39 21.34
CA ARG A 172 -45.22 -4.74 22.58
C ARG A 172 -46.53 -5.48 22.31
N ASN A 173 -47.35 -4.97 21.39
CA ASN A 173 -48.62 -5.57 21.02
C ASN A 173 -48.43 -6.96 20.42
N SER A 174 -47.41 -7.15 19.59
CA SER A 174 -47.07 -8.45 19.00
C SER A 174 -46.66 -9.47 20.06
N ILE A 175 -45.83 -9.07 21.04
CA ILE A 175 -45.42 -9.95 22.14
C ILE A 175 -46.64 -10.31 23.00
N PHE A 176 -47.51 -9.36 23.32
CA PHE A 176 -48.72 -9.60 24.11
C PHE A 176 -49.64 -10.61 23.43
N LEU A 177 -49.89 -10.47 22.12
CA LEU A 177 -50.71 -11.40 21.36
C LEU A 177 -50.09 -12.80 21.31
N ALA A 178 -48.78 -12.90 21.09
CA ALA A 178 -48.07 -14.19 21.10
C ALA A 178 -48.10 -14.85 22.49
N ALA A 179 -47.89 -14.08 23.56
CA ALA A 179 -47.98 -14.56 24.93
C ALA A 179 -49.37 -15.11 25.29
N ALA A 180 -50.44 -14.48 24.78
CA ALA A 180 -51.81 -14.94 25.02
C ALA A 180 -52.11 -16.34 24.42
N THR A 181 -51.30 -16.82 23.49
CA THR A 181 -51.41 -18.18 22.92
C THR A 181 -50.72 -19.25 23.77
N GLY A 182 -49.93 -18.87 24.78
CA GLY A 182 -49.12 -19.78 25.58
C GLY A 182 -47.85 -20.27 24.87
N ALA A 183 -47.37 -19.55 23.85
CA ALA A 183 -46.13 -19.86 23.15
C ALA A 183 -44.91 -19.78 24.09
N SER A 184 -43.96 -20.71 23.90
CA SER A 184 -42.67 -20.72 24.61
C SER A 184 -41.61 -21.42 23.73
N PRO A 185 -40.56 -20.72 23.25
CA PRO A 185 -40.33 -19.29 23.42
C PRO A 185 -41.35 -18.45 22.62
N ILE A 186 -41.55 -17.19 23.04
CA ILE A 186 -42.30 -16.21 22.27
C ILE A 186 -41.37 -15.62 21.23
N VAL A 187 -41.76 -15.66 19.96
CA VAL A 187 -40.95 -15.11 18.86
C VAL A 187 -41.80 -14.12 18.09
N VAL A 188 -41.31 -12.89 17.99
CA VAL A 188 -41.95 -11.81 17.22
C VAL A 188 -40.93 -11.16 16.30
N ASN A 189 -41.38 -10.53 15.22
CA ASN A 189 -40.52 -9.69 14.39
C ASN A 189 -40.55 -8.26 14.94
N ALA A 190 -39.40 -7.60 14.91
CA ALA A 190 -39.30 -6.17 15.17
C ALA A 190 -40.10 -5.40 14.11
N ASP A 191 -40.83 -4.39 14.56
CA ASP A 191 -41.49 -3.41 13.71
C ASP A 191 -40.69 -2.11 13.77
N PHE A 192 -40.68 -1.36 12.68
CA PHE A 192 -39.86 -0.15 12.54
C PHE A 192 -40.70 1.01 12.00
N THR A 193 -40.35 2.21 12.45
CA THR A 193 -40.75 3.47 11.83
C THR A 193 -39.55 4.04 11.09
N GLU A 194 -39.76 4.59 9.90
CA GLU A 194 -38.69 5.24 9.14
C GLU A 194 -38.55 6.71 9.55
N ILE A 195 -37.31 7.17 9.72
CA ILE A 195 -36.94 8.58 9.74
C ILE A 195 -36.37 8.89 8.37
N LEU A 196 -37.08 9.71 7.60
CA LEU A 196 -36.63 10.12 6.28
C LEU A 196 -35.50 11.17 6.39
N PRO A 197 -34.58 11.23 5.41
CA PRO A 197 -33.64 12.34 5.29
C PRO A 197 -34.38 13.69 5.24
N GLU A 198 -33.70 14.76 5.67
CA GLU A 198 -34.24 16.13 5.62
C GLU A 198 -34.48 16.57 4.18
N ILE A 199 -33.58 16.19 3.26
CA ILE A 199 -33.72 16.46 1.82
C ILE A 199 -34.36 15.26 1.14
N SER A 200 -35.52 15.48 0.51
CA SER A 200 -36.18 14.44 -0.26
C SER A 200 -35.45 14.15 -1.57
N ASP A 201 -35.59 12.92 -2.09
CA ASP A 201 -35.07 12.54 -3.40
C ASP A 201 -35.57 13.46 -4.53
N SER A 202 -36.79 14.02 -4.38
CA SER A 202 -37.34 14.98 -5.34
C SER A 202 -36.60 16.32 -5.30
N GLU A 203 -36.28 16.83 -4.11
CA GLU A 203 -35.51 18.07 -3.94
C GLU A 203 -34.07 17.88 -4.43
N ALA A 204 -33.47 16.72 -4.16
CA ALA A 204 -32.15 16.38 -4.67
C ALA A 204 -32.10 16.28 -6.20
N ALA A 205 -33.15 15.73 -6.82
CA ALA A 205 -33.31 15.69 -8.27
C ALA A 205 -33.51 17.08 -8.87
N GLU A 206 -34.30 17.95 -8.23
CA GLU A 206 -34.50 19.33 -8.69
C GLU A 206 -33.20 20.14 -8.64
N PHE A 207 -32.44 20.04 -7.55
CA PHE A 207 -31.12 20.66 -7.43
C PHE A 207 -30.17 20.15 -8.54
N THR A 208 -30.11 18.83 -8.72
CA THR A 208 -29.32 18.19 -9.79
C THR A 208 -29.67 18.74 -11.17
N GLN A 209 -30.96 18.86 -11.47
CA GLN A 209 -31.43 19.36 -12.75
C GLN A 209 -31.07 20.84 -12.93
N ASN A 210 -31.26 21.66 -11.90
CA ASN A 210 -30.93 23.08 -11.92
C ASN A 210 -29.45 23.31 -12.26
N ILE A 211 -28.52 22.59 -11.60
CA ILE A 211 -27.09 22.72 -11.89
C ILE A 211 -26.74 22.27 -13.31
N ASN A 212 -27.32 21.16 -13.76
CA ASN A 212 -27.12 20.70 -15.13
C ASN A 212 -27.63 21.72 -16.16
N ASP A 213 -28.75 22.39 -15.88
CA ASP A 213 -29.35 23.41 -16.74
C ASP A 213 -28.55 24.73 -16.74
N LEU A 214 -28.01 25.15 -15.60
CA LEU A 214 -27.13 26.32 -15.49
C LEU A 214 -25.84 26.14 -16.29
N THR A 215 -25.28 24.93 -16.27
CA THR A 215 -23.98 24.62 -16.91
C THR A 215 -24.10 24.07 -18.33
N LYS A 216 -25.31 23.88 -18.87
CA LYS A 216 -25.55 23.18 -20.14
C LYS A 216 -24.87 23.78 -21.37
N SER A 217 -24.59 25.08 -21.33
CA SER A 217 -23.99 25.82 -22.44
C SER A 217 -22.45 25.86 -22.37
N GLY A 218 -21.85 25.29 -21.33
CA GLY A 218 -20.46 25.53 -20.98
C GLY A 218 -20.24 26.99 -20.55
N LEU A 219 -18.98 27.42 -20.53
CA LEU A 219 -18.63 28.79 -20.18
C LEU A 219 -17.46 29.28 -21.04
N THR A 220 -17.67 30.43 -21.69
CA THR A 220 -16.61 31.12 -22.43
C THR A 220 -15.88 32.08 -21.51
N ILE A 221 -14.60 31.83 -21.26
CA ILE A 221 -13.76 32.72 -20.46
C ILE A 221 -12.92 33.58 -21.40
N ILE A 222 -12.98 34.90 -21.18
CA ILE A 222 -12.27 35.91 -21.96
C ILE A 222 -11.23 36.57 -21.06
N VAL A 223 -9.97 36.56 -21.51
CA VAL A 223 -8.83 37.13 -20.78
C VAL A 223 -8.00 37.98 -21.75
N GLY A 224 -8.12 39.30 -21.66
CA GLY A 224 -7.51 40.20 -22.65
C GLY A 224 -8.03 39.92 -24.07
N GLU A 225 -7.15 39.48 -24.97
CA GLU A 225 -7.51 39.08 -26.35
C GLU A 225 -7.74 37.57 -26.51
N ARG A 226 -7.49 36.77 -25.46
CA ARG A 226 -7.61 35.31 -25.50
C ARG A 226 -9.03 34.90 -25.10
N THR A 227 -9.49 33.81 -25.68
CA THR A 227 -10.83 33.26 -25.42
C THR A 227 -10.75 31.75 -25.50
N HIS A 228 -11.36 31.10 -24.52
CA HIS A 228 -11.54 29.65 -24.51
C HIS A 228 -12.95 29.33 -24.02
N THR A 229 -13.59 28.37 -24.65
CA THR A 229 -14.92 27.89 -24.27
C THR A 229 -14.77 26.53 -23.62
N PHE A 230 -14.93 26.50 -22.30
CA PHE A 230 -14.95 25.27 -21.53
C PHE A 230 -16.29 24.56 -21.75
N SER A 231 -16.22 23.26 -22.00
CA SER A 231 -17.37 22.39 -22.18
C SER A 231 -18.20 22.28 -20.90
N PRO A 232 -19.49 21.88 -20.99
CA PRO A 232 -20.31 21.64 -19.80
C PRO A 232 -19.69 20.65 -18.81
N GLU A 233 -18.95 19.66 -19.30
CA GLU A 233 -18.27 18.66 -18.47
C GLU A 233 -17.09 19.29 -17.70
N GLU A 234 -16.24 20.07 -18.36
CA GLU A 234 -15.11 20.76 -17.71
C GLU A 234 -15.62 21.71 -16.62
N VAL A 235 -16.68 22.47 -16.89
CA VAL A 235 -17.28 23.38 -15.90
C VAL A 235 -17.85 22.62 -14.71
N ARG A 236 -18.48 21.46 -14.94
CA ARG A 236 -19.04 20.63 -13.86
C ARG A 236 -17.96 20.00 -13.00
N ASN A 237 -16.83 19.61 -13.59
CA ASN A 237 -15.68 19.07 -12.86
C ASN A 237 -15.05 20.08 -11.89
N TRP A 238 -15.39 21.36 -11.98
CA TRP A 238 -14.99 22.37 -11.01
C TRP A 238 -15.92 22.47 -9.80
N LEU A 239 -17.09 21.82 -9.80
CA LEU A 239 -18.10 21.99 -8.76
C LEU A 239 -17.80 21.13 -7.54
N ILE A 240 -17.88 21.72 -6.35
CA ILE A 240 -17.89 21.03 -5.06
C ILE A 240 -19.29 21.18 -4.47
N PHE A 241 -19.91 20.08 -4.09
CA PHE A 241 -21.25 20.06 -3.50
C PHE A 241 -21.15 19.90 -1.98
N SER A 242 -22.00 20.63 -1.25
CA SER A 242 -22.09 20.54 0.20
C SER A 242 -23.50 20.87 0.69
N LEU A 243 -23.75 20.64 1.98
CA LEU A 243 -24.96 21.10 2.65
C LEU A 243 -24.61 22.30 3.54
N GLU A 244 -25.37 23.38 3.40
CA GLU A 244 -25.27 24.56 4.26
C GLU A 244 -26.65 24.83 4.86
N ASP A 245 -26.75 24.86 6.18
CA ASP A 245 -28.03 24.99 6.92
C ASP A 245 -29.14 24.03 6.45
N GLY A 246 -28.76 22.77 6.13
CA GLY A 246 -29.69 21.73 5.68
C GLY A 246 -30.19 21.91 4.24
N GLN A 247 -29.54 22.75 3.44
CA GLN A 247 -29.87 22.97 2.02
C GLN A 247 -28.69 22.64 1.11
N PRO A 248 -28.92 22.05 -0.07
CA PRO A 248 -27.87 21.75 -1.02
C PRO A 248 -27.30 23.03 -1.63
N THR A 249 -25.98 23.16 -1.60
CA THR A 249 -25.23 24.27 -2.18
C THR A 249 -24.05 23.74 -3.00
N TRP A 250 -23.43 24.63 -3.76
CA TRP A 250 -22.24 24.33 -4.53
C TRP A 250 -21.30 25.53 -4.57
N ILE A 251 -20.00 25.24 -4.64
CA ILE A 251 -18.95 26.23 -4.86
C ILE A 251 -18.04 25.77 -6.00
N LEU A 252 -17.18 26.67 -6.48
CA LEU A 252 -16.12 26.32 -7.41
C LEU A 252 -14.85 25.90 -6.67
N ASN A 253 -14.24 24.81 -7.12
CA ASN A 253 -12.89 24.42 -6.77
C ASN A 253 -11.91 25.42 -7.40
N ASN A 254 -11.57 26.46 -6.63
CA ASN A 254 -10.70 27.55 -7.07
C ASN A 254 -9.37 27.04 -7.70
N PRO A 255 -8.65 26.08 -7.12
CA PRO A 255 -7.48 25.48 -7.75
C PRO A 255 -7.74 24.85 -9.13
N LEU A 256 -8.80 24.04 -9.30
CA LEU A 256 -9.13 23.43 -10.60
C LEU A 256 -9.53 24.46 -11.66
N VAL A 257 -10.30 25.48 -11.28
CA VAL A 257 -10.68 26.58 -12.19
C VAL A 257 -9.44 27.34 -12.65
N ARG A 258 -8.55 27.70 -11.71
CA ARG A 258 -7.31 28.42 -12.01
C ARG A 258 -6.36 27.60 -12.89
N GLY A 259 -6.18 26.31 -12.59
CA GLY A 259 -5.39 25.39 -13.40
C GLY A 259 -5.91 25.30 -14.84
N ALA A 260 -7.22 25.07 -15.00
CA ALA A 260 -7.84 24.96 -16.33
C ALA A 260 -7.72 26.26 -17.16
N ILE A 261 -7.86 27.44 -16.53
CA ILE A 261 -7.60 28.73 -17.17
C ILE A 261 -6.12 28.86 -17.52
N GLY A 262 -5.22 28.47 -16.61
CA GLY A 262 -3.78 28.46 -16.83
C GLY A 262 -3.36 27.64 -18.04
N ASP A 263 -3.90 26.43 -18.17
CA ASP A 263 -3.61 25.48 -19.25
C ASP A 263 -4.14 25.95 -20.61
N GLN A 264 -5.41 26.39 -20.65
CA GLN A 264 -6.07 26.72 -21.92
C GLN A 264 -5.79 28.15 -22.40
N LEU A 265 -5.59 29.07 -21.46
CA LEU A 265 -5.44 30.49 -21.74
C LEU A 265 -4.06 31.03 -21.42
N GLY A 266 -3.15 30.26 -20.80
CA GLY A 266 -1.77 30.65 -20.49
C GLY A 266 -1.69 31.59 -19.29
N GLY A 267 -1.52 31.03 -18.08
CA GLY A 267 -1.60 31.69 -16.76
C GLY A 267 -0.76 32.96 -16.55
N VAL A 268 0.26 33.20 -17.38
CA VAL A 268 1.03 34.45 -17.40
C VAL A 268 1.05 35.03 -18.82
N VAL A 269 0.51 36.24 -18.97
CA VAL A 269 0.68 37.10 -20.14
C VAL A 269 1.99 37.87 -19.99
N ALA A 270 3.12 37.19 -20.14
CA ALA A 270 4.38 37.90 -20.27
C ALA A 270 4.30 38.78 -21.52
N ASP A 271 4.69 40.06 -21.42
CA ASP A 271 4.68 40.97 -22.57
C ASP A 271 5.70 40.49 -23.65
N LYS A 272 6.54 39.47 -23.36
CA LYS A 272 7.41 38.72 -24.26
C LYS A 272 7.68 37.30 -23.73
N ASN A 273 8.22 36.41 -24.56
CA ASN A 273 8.62 35.01 -24.30
C ASN A 273 9.65 34.78 -23.16
N GLU A 274 9.63 35.54 -22.07
CA GLU A 274 10.49 35.35 -20.92
C GLU A 274 9.81 34.38 -19.94
N LEU A 275 10.46 33.24 -19.67
CA LEU A 275 10.03 32.31 -18.61
C LEU A 275 10.33 32.96 -17.25
N PRO A 276 9.37 32.99 -16.31
CA PRO A 276 9.61 33.54 -14.98
C PRO A 276 10.67 32.74 -14.25
N GLU A 277 11.65 33.42 -13.66
CA GLU A 277 12.61 32.82 -12.75
C GLU A 277 12.01 32.84 -11.33
N ILE A 278 11.74 31.65 -10.77
CA ILE A 278 11.26 31.52 -9.40
C ILE A 278 12.47 31.30 -8.50
N ILE A 279 12.66 32.18 -7.53
CA ILE A 279 13.68 32.07 -6.49
C ILE A 279 13.03 31.91 -5.13
N VAL A 280 13.74 31.28 -4.19
CA VAL A 280 13.35 31.27 -2.78
C VAL A 280 14.38 32.04 -1.98
N ASN A 281 13.95 33.11 -1.32
CA ASN A 281 14.78 33.92 -0.42
C ASN A 281 14.20 33.83 0.99
N ASP A 282 14.99 33.35 1.95
CA ASP A 282 14.57 33.18 3.35
C ASP A 282 13.27 32.35 3.53
N GLY A 283 13.02 31.40 2.63
CA GLY A 283 11.82 30.56 2.63
C GLY A 283 10.61 31.17 1.93
N GLU A 284 10.69 32.44 1.50
CA GLU A 284 9.67 33.10 0.70
C GLU A 284 9.93 32.87 -0.80
N LEU A 285 8.92 32.37 -1.50
CA LEU A 285 8.89 32.32 -2.95
C LEU A 285 8.86 33.74 -3.52
N ARG A 286 9.65 33.99 -4.56
CA ARG A 286 9.60 35.22 -5.33
C ARG A 286 9.82 34.90 -6.80
N ILE A 287 9.02 35.50 -7.65
CA ILE A 287 9.33 35.52 -9.07
C ILE A 287 10.09 36.81 -9.35
N VAL A 288 11.21 36.69 -10.06
CA VAL A 288 12.08 37.80 -10.44
C VAL A 288 12.21 37.89 -11.96
N ASN A 289 12.66 39.05 -12.42
CA ASN A 289 12.92 39.34 -13.83
C ASN A 289 11.67 39.23 -14.72
N LEU A 290 10.47 39.51 -14.18
CA LEU A 290 9.22 39.42 -14.93
C LEU A 290 8.53 40.79 -15.03
N SER A 291 8.36 41.25 -16.27
CA SER A 291 7.37 42.28 -16.60
C SER A 291 6.24 41.63 -17.39
N ALA A 292 5.18 41.23 -16.68
CA ALA A 292 4.06 40.48 -17.24
C ALA A 292 2.73 41.02 -16.73
N LYS A 293 1.67 40.71 -17.45
CA LYS A 293 0.31 40.70 -16.92
C LYS A 293 -0.03 39.25 -16.59
N ALA A 294 -0.77 38.97 -15.53
CA ALA A 294 -1.28 37.61 -15.30
C ALA A 294 -2.79 37.63 -15.27
N CYS A 295 -3.35 36.47 -15.62
CA CYS A 295 -4.72 36.18 -15.23
C CYS A 295 -4.67 35.44 -13.90
N CYS A 296 -5.53 35.73 -12.93
CA CYS A 296 -6.58 36.73 -12.95
C CYS A 296 -6.68 37.38 -11.57
N ALA A 297 -7.31 38.55 -11.48
CA ALA A 297 -7.58 39.22 -10.21
C ALA A 297 -8.21 38.28 -9.16
N GLU A 298 -8.01 38.56 -7.87
CA GLU A 298 -8.46 37.70 -6.76
C GLU A 298 -9.94 37.31 -6.87
N ASP A 299 -10.80 38.22 -7.32
CA ASP A 299 -12.25 38.07 -7.49
C ASP A 299 -12.68 37.26 -8.73
N SER A 300 -11.73 36.73 -9.51
CA SER A 300 -12.05 36.10 -10.80
C SER A 300 -12.88 34.82 -10.69
N VAL A 301 -12.63 34.00 -9.67
CA VAL A 301 -13.45 32.79 -9.43
C VAL A 301 -14.84 33.17 -8.95
N ASP A 302 -14.96 34.23 -8.15
CA ASP A 302 -16.27 34.77 -7.76
C ASP A 302 -17.03 35.30 -8.98
N LEU A 303 -16.36 35.99 -9.90
CA LEU A 303 -16.98 36.44 -11.15
C LEU A 303 -17.46 35.27 -12.01
N ILE A 304 -16.70 34.17 -12.07
CA ILE A 304 -17.09 32.93 -12.76
C ILE A 304 -18.32 32.32 -12.07
N TYR A 305 -18.27 32.17 -10.74
CA TYR A 305 -19.37 31.65 -9.93
C TYR A 305 -20.66 32.46 -10.14
N GLN A 306 -20.58 33.78 -10.03
CA GLN A 306 -21.71 34.69 -10.28
C GLN A 306 -22.19 34.62 -11.72
N SER A 307 -21.30 34.45 -12.69
CA SER A 307 -21.70 34.30 -14.10
C SER A 307 -22.50 33.02 -14.32
N ILE A 308 -22.05 31.89 -13.77
CA ILE A 308 -22.76 30.60 -13.84
C ILE A 308 -24.12 30.71 -13.13
N LEU A 309 -24.16 31.24 -11.90
CA LEU A 309 -25.41 31.45 -11.16
C LEU A 309 -26.44 32.29 -11.91
N ASN A 310 -25.99 33.31 -12.62
CA ASN A 310 -26.86 34.19 -13.42
C ASN A 310 -27.21 33.61 -14.81
N GLY A 311 -26.76 32.38 -15.12
CA GLY A 311 -26.99 31.72 -16.41
C GLY A 311 -26.24 32.38 -17.58
N ALA A 312 -25.16 33.13 -17.30
CA ALA A 312 -24.31 33.69 -18.33
C ALA A 312 -23.45 32.59 -18.98
N ASN A 313 -23.27 32.69 -20.29
CA ASN A 313 -22.43 31.77 -21.08
C ASN A 313 -21.03 32.32 -21.36
N SER A 314 -20.72 33.52 -20.86
CA SER A 314 -19.40 34.13 -20.98
C SER A 314 -19.07 35.03 -19.80
N VAL A 315 -17.80 35.07 -19.42
CA VAL A 315 -17.25 35.95 -18.39
C VAL A 315 -15.96 36.60 -18.87
N ASN A 316 -15.77 37.88 -18.56
CA ASN A 316 -14.56 38.62 -18.88
C ASN A 316 -13.75 38.84 -17.60
N LEU A 317 -12.54 38.28 -17.56
CA LEU A 317 -11.64 38.37 -16.42
C LEU A 317 -10.58 39.44 -16.68
N GLN A 318 -10.29 40.23 -15.64
CA GLN A 318 -9.31 41.28 -15.74
C GLN A 318 -7.89 40.72 -15.61
N LEU A 319 -7.01 41.19 -16.48
CA LEU A 319 -5.57 41.02 -16.35
C LEU A 319 -5.05 41.96 -15.27
N ILE A 320 -4.27 41.42 -14.33
CA ILE A 320 -3.53 42.20 -13.35
C ILE A 320 -2.12 42.48 -13.87
N ASN A 321 -1.62 43.70 -13.66
CA ASN A 321 -0.21 43.99 -13.91
C ASN A 321 0.61 43.31 -12.81
N ILE A 322 1.60 42.53 -13.21
CA ILE A 322 2.46 41.86 -12.28
C ILE A 322 3.84 42.51 -12.30
N THR A 323 4.33 42.82 -11.10
CA THR A 323 5.73 43.14 -10.83
C THR A 323 6.35 42.01 -10.01
N ASP A 324 7.68 41.90 -10.05
CA ASP A 324 8.45 40.94 -9.25
C ASP A 324 7.97 40.84 -7.79
N GLY A 325 7.89 39.61 -7.27
CA GLY A 325 7.64 39.34 -5.85
C GLY A 325 6.19 39.46 -5.37
N MET A 326 5.17 39.41 -6.25
CA MET A 326 3.76 39.40 -5.84
C MET A 326 3.22 37.97 -5.66
N ASP A 327 2.63 37.65 -4.51
CA ASP A 327 2.05 36.32 -4.19
C ASP A 327 1.00 35.88 -5.23
N GLU A 328 0.27 36.83 -5.82
CA GLU A 328 -0.69 36.60 -6.89
C GLU A 328 -0.07 35.99 -8.16
N LEU A 329 1.20 36.27 -8.45
CA LEU A 329 1.91 35.70 -9.61
C LEU A 329 2.32 34.25 -9.36
N LEU A 330 2.74 33.95 -8.14
CA LEU A 330 3.05 32.61 -7.67
C LEU A 330 1.80 31.73 -7.70
N MET A 331 0.66 32.27 -7.23
CA MET A 331 -0.65 31.64 -7.37
C MET A 331 -1.11 31.49 -8.83
N ALA A 332 -0.88 32.48 -9.70
CA ALA A 332 -1.21 32.39 -11.13
C ALA A 332 -0.35 31.36 -11.88
N TYR A 333 0.88 31.12 -11.42
CA TYR A 333 1.77 30.09 -11.93
C TYR A 333 1.52 28.71 -11.31
N GLY A 334 0.71 28.61 -10.25
CA GLY A 334 0.41 27.35 -9.55
C GLY A 334 1.48 26.89 -8.55
N VAL A 335 2.42 27.75 -8.17
CA VAL A 335 3.44 27.50 -7.14
C VAL A 335 3.21 28.46 -5.98
N SER A 336 2.38 28.09 -5.02
CA SER A 336 1.89 29.01 -3.98
C SER A 336 2.49 28.79 -2.59
N GLU A 337 2.89 27.57 -2.25
CA GLU A 337 3.27 27.19 -0.89
C GLU A 337 4.31 26.07 -0.86
N LEU A 338 4.94 25.85 0.29
CA LEU A 338 5.77 24.68 0.55
C LEU A 338 4.87 23.46 0.78
N ILE A 339 4.91 22.47 -0.13
CA ILE A 339 4.08 21.26 -0.03
C ILE A 339 4.79 20.11 0.69
N SER A 340 6.12 20.09 0.66
CA SER A 340 6.93 19.11 1.37
C SER A 340 8.39 19.52 1.43
N GLU A 341 9.10 19.05 2.45
CA GLU A 341 10.55 19.12 2.51
C GLU A 341 11.13 17.88 3.19
N ALA A 342 12.38 17.58 2.88
CA ALA A 342 13.17 16.60 3.61
C ALA A 342 14.59 17.11 3.83
N THR A 343 15.19 16.71 4.95
CA THR A 343 16.55 17.11 5.31
C THR A 343 17.37 15.89 5.70
N THR A 344 18.55 15.72 5.10
CA THR A 344 19.51 14.69 5.51
C THR A 344 20.79 15.31 6.06
N PRO A 345 21.30 14.84 7.21
CA PRO A 345 22.53 15.37 7.79
C PRO A 345 23.77 14.74 7.16
N HIS A 346 24.88 15.49 7.13
CA HIS A 346 26.21 14.97 6.81
C HIS A 346 27.28 15.70 7.62
N PRO A 347 28.43 15.07 7.93
CA PRO A 347 29.58 15.80 8.47
C PRO A 347 30.06 16.87 7.49
N CYS A 348 30.64 17.94 8.01
CA CYS A 348 31.21 18.97 7.16
C CYS A 348 32.52 18.54 6.49
N CYS A 349 32.88 19.26 5.42
CA CYS A 349 34.23 19.29 4.84
C CYS A 349 34.72 18.00 4.15
N GLN A 350 33.87 16.99 3.97
CA GLN A 350 34.23 15.80 3.19
C GLN A 350 34.12 16.08 1.68
N SER A 351 34.97 15.48 0.84
CA SER A 351 34.91 15.64 -0.63
C SER A 351 33.51 15.32 -1.21
N ARG A 352 32.80 14.35 -0.61
CA ARG A 352 31.42 14.00 -0.99
C ARG A 352 30.43 15.16 -0.82
N VAL A 353 30.67 16.08 0.11
CA VAL A 353 29.80 17.24 0.34
C VAL A 353 29.86 18.17 -0.86
N THR A 354 31.02 18.37 -1.48
CA THR A 354 31.15 19.14 -2.72
C THR A 354 30.28 18.56 -3.83
N ASN A 355 30.23 17.22 -3.96
CA ASN A 355 29.36 16.57 -4.94
C ASN A 355 27.88 16.74 -4.63
N ILE A 356 27.47 16.60 -3.36
CA ILE A 356 26.08 16.79 -2.92
C ILE A 356 25.62 18.23 -3.22
N GLN A 357 26.44 19.22 -2.86
CA GLN A 357 26.15 20.64 -3.09
C GLN A 357 26.12 20.96 -4.59
N LYS A 358 27.05 20.40 -5.38
CA LYS A 358 27.04 20.61 -6.83
C LYS A 358 25.81 20.01 -7.50
N PHE A 359 25.37 18.85 -7.03
CA PHE A 359 24.15 18.21 -7.50
C PHE A 359 22.92 19.06 -7.17
N ALA A 360 22.85 19.58 -5.95
CA ALA A 360 21.80 20.49 -5.52
C ALA A 360 21.76 21.78 -6.36
N GLU A 361 22.91 22.40 -6.60
CA GLU A 361 23.04 23.57 -7.48
C GLU A 361 22.50 23.30 -8.89
N LEU A 362 22.77 22.13 -9.45
CA LEU A 362 22.32 21.79 -10.81
C LEU A 362 20.81 21.48 -10.92
N ILE A 363 20.16 21.10 -9.82
CA ILE A 363 18.72 20.80 -9.78
C ILE A 363 17.91 22.01 -9.29
N GLN A 364 18.53 22.95 -8.59
CA GLN A 364 17.84 24.08 -8.01
C GLN A 364 17.10 24.91 -9.06
N GLY A 365 15.82 25.14 -8.82
CA GLY A 365 14.94 25.88 -9.72
C GLY A 365 14.28 25.02 -10.80
N THR A 366 14.51 23.70 -10.81
CA THR A 366 13.84 22.80 -11.75
C THR A 366 12.33 22.77 -11.49
N ILE A 367 11.54 22.85 -12.56
CA ILE A 367 10.07 22.76 -12.50
C ILE A 367 9.65 21.43 -13.10
N ILE A 368 8.81 20.69 -12.37
CA ILE A 368 8.13 19.48 -12.86
C ILE A 368 6.70 19.89 -13.23
N GLY A 369 6.39 19.96 -14.53
CA GLY A 369 5.05 20.33 -15.02
C GLY A 369 3.99 19.29 -14.67
N PRO A 370 2.68 19.61 -14.78
CA PRO A 370 1.60 18.65 -14.59
C PRO A 370 1.75 17.42 -15.50
N GLY A 371 1.80 16.22 -14.93
CA GLY A 371 1.99 14.95 -15.65
C GLY A 371 3.44 14.64 -16.06
N ASP A 372 4.35 15.60 -15.97
CA ASP A 372 5.76 15.42 -16.31
C ASP A 372 6.52 14.64 -15.23
N SER A 373 7.67 14.09 -15.62
CA SER A 373 8.58 13.37 -14.72
C SER A 373 9.97 14.01 -14.71
N LEU A 374 10.60 14.03 -13.54
CA LEU A 374 11.98 14.42 -13.34
C LEU A 374 12.84 13.19 -13.08
N SER A 375 13.64 12.80 -14.08
CA SER A 375 14.71 11.82 -13.94
C SER A 375 16.01 12.52 -13.55
N LEU A 376 16.56 12.17 -12.37
CA LEU A 376 17.78 12.79 -11.88
C LEU A 376 19.02 12.48 -12.75
N ASN A 377 19.05 11.33 -13.42
CA ASN A 377 20.11 11.03 -14.37
C ASN A 377 19.96 11.79 -15.67
N GLU A 378 18.74 11.93 -16.21
CA GLU A 378 18.52 12.70 -17.43
C GLU A 378 18.85 14.19 -17.23
N ALA A 379 18.41 14.77 -16.11
CA ALA A 379 18.62 16.18 -15.81
C ALA A 379 20.11 16.57 -15.69
N ILE A 380 20.95 15.69 -15.11
CA ILE A 380 22.35 16.02 -14.80
C ILE A 380 23.34 15.35 -15.76
N GLY A 381 23.02 14.16 -16.26
CA GLY A 381 23.91 13.32 -17.04
C GLY A 381 25.07 12.69 -16.24
N LYS A 382 26.10 12.23 -16.95
CA LYS A 382 27.34 11.69 -16.34
C LYS A 382 28.02 12.72 -15.42
N ARG A 383 28.36 12.32 -14.19
CA ARG A 383 29.13 13.14 -13.24
C ARG A 383 30.59 13.13 -13.69
N THR A 384 31.17 14.31 -13.88
CA THR A 384 32.53 14.47 -14.41
C THR A 384 33.23 15.64 -13.72
N LYS A 385 34.57 15.62 -13.68
CA LYS A 385 35.38 16.73 -13.16
C LYS A 385 35.10 18.04 -13.90
N ALA A 386 34.85 17.98 -15.21
CA ALA A 386 34.48 19.14 -16.03
C ALA A 386 33.15 19.78 -15.62
N LYS A 387 32.20 19.01 -15.08
CA LYS A 387 30.93 19.50 -14.51
C LYS A 387 31.06 19.95 -13.05
N GLY A 388 32.27 19.93 -12.47
CA GLY A 388 32.54 20.36 -11.10
C GLY A 388 32.41 19.28 -10.04
N PHE A 389 32.25 18.00 -10.43
CA PHE A 389 32.26 16.88 -9.48
C PHE A 389 33.69 16.47 -9.11
N VAL A 390 33.88 16.01 -7.88
CA VAL A 390 35.16 15.54 -7.34
C VAL A 390 35.10 14.05 -6.99
N GLU A 391 36.26 13.42 -6.83
CA GLU A 391 36.36 12.03 -6.35
C GLU A 391 35.91 11.95 -4.88
N ALA A 392 35.08 10.96 -4.60
CA ALA A 392 34.60 10.66 -3.25
C ALA A 392 34.09 9.22 -3.17
N GLY A 393 33.90 8.74 -1.94
CA GLY A 393 33.34 7.41 -1.69
C GLY A 393 32.02 7.13 -2.42
N VAL A 394 31.95 6.02 -3.16
CA VAL A 394 30.78 5.39 -3.77
C VAL A 394 30.66 3.95 -3.29
N ILE A 395 29.46 3.38 -3.37
CA ILE A 395 29.26 1.96 -3.08
C ILE A 395 29.00 1.25 -4.40
N VAL A 396 29.91 0.34 -4.78
CA VAL A 396 29.77 -0.48 -5.99
C VAL A 396 29.67 -1.94 -5.53
N ASN A 397 28.59 -2.62 -5.87
CA ASN A 397 28.33 -4.02 -5.52
C ASN A 397 28.38 -4.39 -4.02
N GLY A 398 28.18 -3.40 -3.12
CA GLY A 398 28.17 -3.63 -1.67
C GLY A 398 29.47 -3.25 -0.95
N GLU A 399 30.42 -2.60 -1.64
CA GLU A 399 31.70 -2.16 -1.08
C GLU A 399 31.99 -0.67 -1.35
N LEU A 400 32.69 0.01 -0.44
CA LEU A 400 32.98 1.45 -0.49
C LEU A 400 34.29 1.72 -1.27
N THR A 401 34.19 2.20 -2.51
CA THR A 401 35.33 2.62 -3.37
C THR A 401 35.28 4.12 -3.67
N GLU A 402 36.20 4.71 -4.45
CA GLU A 402 36.17 6.13 -4.84
C GLU A 402 35.82 6.30 -6.33
N ASP A 403 34.86 7.18 -6.63
CA ASP A 403 34.52 7.58 -8.02
C ASP A 403 34.15 9.07 -8.08
N VAL A 404 34.23 9.64 -9.27
CA VAL A 404 33.84 11.03 -9.53
C VAL A 404 32.33 11.18 -9.36
N GLY A 405 31.93 11.98 -8.37
CA GLY A 405 30.53 12.14 -8.01
C GLY A 405 30.07 11.28 -6.83
N GLY A 406 30.99 10.67 -6.07
CA GLY A 406 30.62 9.94 -4.85
C GLY A 406 29.85 10.77 -3.82
N GLY A 407 28.88 10.12 -3.18
CA GLY A 407 28.00 10.69 -2.14
C GLY A 407 26.68 11.29 -2.62
N ILE A 408 26.43 11.37 -3.93
CA ILE A 408 25.21 11.93 -4.54
C ILE A 408 23.92 11.17 -4.21
N SER A 409 24.01 9.90 -3.79
CA SER A 409 22.87 9.14 -3.28
C SER A 409 22.18 9.83 -2.09
N GLN A 410 22.90 10.67 -1.35
CA GLN A 410 22.28 11.49 -0.30
C GLN A 410 21.33 12.54 -0.88
N PHE A 411 21.65 13.15 -2.02
CA PHE A 411 20.71 14.04 -2.70
C PHE A 411 19.49 13.24 -3.19
N ALA A 412 19.71 12.08 -3.83
CA ALA A 412 18.63 11.22 -4.30
C ALA A 412 17.70 10.79 -3.15
N THR A 413 18.23 10.36 -2.00
CA THR A 413 17.43 10.04 -0.82
C THR A 413 16.65 11.26 -0.30
N THR A 414 17.28 12.44 -0.24
CA THR A 414 16.60 13.64 0.27
C THR A 414 15.47 14.07 -0.68
N PHE A 415 15.70 14.04 -1.99
CA PHE A 415 14.67 14.32 -2.99
C PHE A 415 13.57 13.25 -2.99
N PHE A 416 13.93 11.97 -2.86
CA PHE A 416 12.97 10.86 -2.71
C PHE A 416 12.05 11.10 -1.51
N GLN A 417 12.59 11.48 -0.35
CA GLN A 417 11.78 11.71 0.85
C GLN A 417 10.85 12.92 0.68
N ALA A 418 11.34 14.03 0.11
CA ALA A 418 10.50 15.20 -0.17
C ALA A 418 9.39 14.87 -1.18
N ALA A 419 9.71 14.12 -2.24
CA ALA A 419 8.71 13.66 -3.21
C ALA A 419 7.72 12.65 -2.59
N PHE A 420 8.21 11.76 -1.73
CA PHE A 420 7.41 10.76 -1.03
C PHE A 420 6.33 11.45 -0.19
N TYR A 421 6.71 12.42 0.65
CA TYR A 421 5.79 13.14 1.53
C TYR A 421 5.00 14.25 0.82
N GLY A 422 5.51 14.76 -0.31
CA GLY A 422 4.78 15.68 -1.18
C GLY A 422 3.64 15.03 -1.97
N GLY A 423 3.48 13.71 -1.89
CA GLY A 423 2.41 12.98 -2.58
C GLY A 423 2.68 12.72 -4.06
N LEU A 424 3.90 12.98 -4.53
CA LEU A 424 4.30 12.72 -5.91
C LEU A 424 4.37 11.21 -6.18
N ASP A 425 4.27 10.84 -7.44
CA ASP A 425 4.44 9.46 -7.86
C ASP A 425 5.91 9.13 -8.05
N ILE A 426 6.35 7.99 -7.49
CA ILE A 426 7.75 7.56 -7.56
C ILE A 426 7.86 6.47 -8.61
N VAL A 427 8.13 6.89 -9.85
CA VAL A 427 8.15 6.02 -11.03
C VAL A 427 9.27 4.99 -10.95
N GLN A 428 10.44 5.41 -10.45
CA GLN A 428 11.61 4.55 -10.33
C GLN A 428 12.43 4.93 -9.10
N TYR A 429 12.79 3.93 -8.29
CA TYR A 429 13.69 4.10 -7.16
C TYR A 429 14.48 2.81 -6.90
N PHE A 430 15.62 2.97 -6.23
CA PHE A 430 16.47 1.85 -5.82
C PHE A 430 16.97 2.08 -4.41
N PRO A 431 16.57 1.32 -3.40
CA PRO A 431 17.13 1.45 -2.06
C PRO A 431 18.60 0.99 -2.04
N HIS A 432 19.37 1.47 -1.07
CA HIS A 432 20.71 0.92 -0.83
C HIS A 432 20.60 -0.54 -0.36
N THR A 433 21.62 -1.34 -0.68
CA THR A 433 21.74 -2.70 -0.11
C THR A 433 22.22 -2.69 1.33
N ILE A 434 22.77 -1.57 1.83
CA ILE A 434 23.20 -1.36 3.21
C ILE A 434 22.43 -0.20 3.81
N TRP A 435 21.96 -0.39 5.04
CA TRP A 435 21.25 0.65 5.77
C TRP A 435 22.22 1.68 6.37
N PHE A 436 21.93 2.97 6.14
CA PHE A 436 22.64 4.06 6.79
C PHE A 436 21.68 4.87 7.66
N SER A 437 22.01 5.05 8.94
CA SER A 437 21.16 5.81 9.87
C SER A 437 20.88 7.25 9.43
N ARG A 438 21.78 7.87 8.65
CA ARG A 438 21.61 9.21 8.06
C ARG A 438 20.51 9.30 6.99
N TYR A 439 19.98 8.17 6.53
CA TYR A 439 18.89 8.08 5.55
C TYR A 439 17.55 7.73 6.19
N ALA A 440 17.48 7.69 7.52
CA ALA A 440 16.21 7.70 8.21
C ALA A 440 15.41 8.94 7.81
N ASP A 441 14.10 8.79 7.67
CA ASP A 441 13.23 9.94 7.51
C ASP A 441 13.09 10.73 8.82
N PHE A 442 12.26 11.76 8.84
CA PHE A 442 12.07 12.62 10.01
C PHE A 442 11.47 11.89 11.24
N GLU A 443 10.84 10.72 11.07
CA GLU A 443 10.34 9.87 12.17
C GLU A 443 11.32 8.74 12.56
N GLY A 444 12.47 8.64 11.89
CA GLY A 444 13.44 7.57 12.14
C GLY A 444 13.16 6.26 11.40
N ARG A 445 12.24 6.25 10.42
CA ARG A 445 11.85 5.07 9.65
C ARG A 445 12.91 4.69 8.61
N LYS A 446 13.03 3.39 8.36
CA LYS A 446 13.87 2.82 7.28
C LYS A 446 13.06 2.65 5.98
N GLY A 447 13.74 2.44 4.86
CA GLY A 447 13.09 2.02 3.60
C GLY A 447 12.39 3.13 2.82
N ILE A 448 12.61 4.39 3.20
CA ILE A 448 12.14 5.59 2.50
C ILE A 448 13.38 6.30 1.95
N GLU A 449 14.03 5.66 0.98
CA GLU A 449 15.27 6.15 0.40
C GLU A 449 15.47 5.67 -1.04
N SER A 450 16.37 6.34 -1.76
CA SER A 450 16.84 5.89 -3.07
C SER A 450 18.30 6.26 -3.28
N THR A 451 19.07 5.34 -3.83
CA THR A 451 20.40 5.57 -4.36
C THR A 451 20.35 5.97 -5.84
N ILE A 452 21.46 6.48 -6.35
CA ILE A 452 21.65 6.84 -7.76
C ILE A 452 23.11 6.61 -8.17
N SER A 453 23.31 6.16 -9.40
CA SER A 453 24.60 6.17 -10.09
C SER A 453 24.37 6.41 -11.59
N TRP A 454 25.44 6.64 -12.35
CA TRP A 454 25.33 6.85 -13.79
C TRP A 454 25.82 5.62 -14.56
N PRO A 455 25.06 5.10 -15.55
CA PRO A 455 23.72 5.55 -15.97
C PRO A 455 22.57 5.01 -15.10
N SER A 456 22.85 4.05 -14.21
CA SER A 456 21.88 3.39 -13.32
C SER A 456 22.59 2.96 -12.03
N PRO A 457 21.93 2.87 -10.85
CA PRO A 457 20.50 3.13 -10.57
C PRO A 457 20.06 4.58 -10.80
N ASN A 458 18.77 4.80 -11.05
CA ASN A 458 18.17 6.12 -11.26
C ASN A 458 16.98 6.37 -10.32
N LEU A 459 16.70 7.63 -10.01
CA LEU A 459 15.49 8.08 -9.34
C LEU A 459 14.67 8.93 -10.30
N GLU A 460 13.43 8.54 -10.52
CA GLU A 460 12.47 9.25 -11.37
C GLU A 460 11.18 9.49 -10.60
N VAL A 461 10.74 10.75 -10.59
CA VAL A 461 9.59 11.22 -9.83
C VAL A 461 8.65 11.95 -10.78
N ARG A 462 7.35 11.63 -10.73
CA ARG A 462 6.31 12.20 -11.57
C ARG A 462 5.37 13.10 -10.79
N ASN A 463 5.05 14.25 -11.37
CA ASN A 463 4.04 15.15 -10.85
C ASN A 463 2.65 14.70 -11.29
N ILE A 464 1.83 14.28 -10.33
CA ILE A 464 0.45 13.86 -10.57
C ILE A 464 -0.58 14.98 -10.37
N SER A 465 -0.14 16.16 -9.92
CA SER A 465 -1.01 17.30 -9.68
C SER A 465 -1.22 18.13 -10.95
N PRO A 466 -2.31 18.90 -11.04
CA PRO A 466 -2.51 19.88 -12.11
C PRO A 466 -1.65 21.15 -11.93
N PHE A 467 -0.75 21.19 -10.94
CA PHE A 467 0.07 22.36 -10.61
C PHE A 467 1.56 22.05 -10.84
N PRO A 468 2.37 22.99 -11.34
CA PRO A 468 3.81 22.77 -11.44
C PRO A 468 4.45 22.64 -10.05
N ILE A 469 5.54 21.87 -9.97
CA ILE A 469 6.31 21.68 -8.73
C ILE A 469 7.71 22.25 -8.92
N LEU A 470 8.06 23.25 -8.11
CA LEU A 470 9.40 23.80 -8.04
C LEU A 470 10.25 22.98 -7.06
N VAL A 471 11.38 22.46 -7.56
CA VAL A 471 12.38 21.75 -6.76
C VAL A 471 13.43 22.74 -6.28
N TRP A 472 13.49 22.95 -4.97
CA TRP A 472 14.39 23.92 -4.35
C TRP A 472 15.26 23.30 -3.27
N PRO A 473 16.42 22.72 -3.65
CA PRO A 473 17.38 22.26 -2.68
C PRO A 473 18.18 23.43 -2.09
N THR A 474 18.44 23.36 -0.79
CA THR A 474 19.34 24.26 -0.05
C THR A 474 20.30 23.41 0.78
N TRP A 475 21.44 23.98 1.16
CA TRP A 475 22.44 23.24 1.93
C TRP A 475 23.21 24.13 2.88
N THR A 476 23.68 23.51 3.95
CA THR A 476 24.65 24.09 4.88
C THR A 476 25.97 23.35 4.77
N SER A 477 26.91 23.66 5.66
CA SER A 477 28.12 22.84 5.80
C SER A 477 27.82 21.42 6.32
N THR A 478 26.65 21.16 6.90
CA THR A 478 26.33 19.91 7.63
C THR A 478 25.00 19.27 7.25
N SER A 479 24.26 19.80 6.28
CA SER A 479 22.96 19.27 5.88
C SER A 479 22.62 19.65 4.44
N LEU A 480 21.80 18.81 3.83
CA LEU A 480 21.08 19.09 2.59
C LEU A 480 19.59 19.07 2.92
N THR A 481 18.86 20.06 2.45
CA THR A 481 17.40 20.13 2.49
C THR A 481 16.88 20.20 1.05
N VAL A 482 15.87 19.41 0.71
CA VAL A 482 15.14 19.54 -0.56
C VAL A 482 13.72 19.95 -0.24
N SER A 483 13.34 21.15 -0.67
CA SER A 483 12.01 21.72 -0.50
C SER A 483 11.27 21.68 -1.83
N LEU A 484 10.01 21.27 -1.79
CA LEU A 484 9.10 21.22 -2.94
C LEU A 484 8.03 22.28 -2.74
N TYR A 485 7.95 23.23 -3.66
CA TYR A 485 6.93 24.27 -3.64
C TYR A 485 5.93 24.03 -4.78
N SER A 486 4.63 24.15 -4.48
CA SER A 486 3.52 23.96 -5.42
C SER A 486 2.21 24.46 -4.80
N THR A 487 1.06 23.95 -5.23
CA THR A 487 -0.21 24.00 -4.51
C THR A 487 -0.50 22.60 -3.96
N LYS A 488 -0.88 22.48 -2.67
CA LYS A 488 -1.13 21.19 -2.03
C LYS A 488 -2.23 20.41 -2.78
N TYR A 489 -1.87 19.24 -3.30
CA TYR A 489 -2.78 18.39 -4.08
C TYR A 489 -3.14 17.07 -3.40
N ALA A 490 -2.23 16.49 -2.61
CA ALA A 490 -2.49 15.23 -1.93
C ALA A 490 -2.06 15.29 -0.45
N GLU A 491 -2.90 14.75 0.42
CA GLU A 491 -2.49 14.43 1.79
C GLU A 491 -1.78 13.09 1.83
N THR A 492 -0.66 13.02 2.55
CA THR A 492 0.22 11.84 2.54
C THR A 492 0.58 11.43 3.95
N GLU A 493 0.45 10.14 4.23
CA GLU A 493 0.91 9.53 5.47
C GLU A 493 1.49 8.12 5.23
N VAL A 494 2.26 7.62 6.19
CA VAL A 494 2.66 6.21 6.21
C VAL A 494 1.61 5.43 6.99
N SER A 495 0.78 4.67 6.28
CA SER A 495 -0.31 3.87 6.87
C SER A 495 0.19 2.57 7.49
N GLY A 496 1.41 2.13 7.17
CA GLY A 496 2.03 0.99 7.83
C GLY A 496 3.49 0.75 7.41
N GLN A 497 4.26 0.16 8.31
CA GLN A 497 5.60 -0.35 8.01
C GLN A 497 5.77 -1.74 8.63
N ARG A 498 6.34 -2.68 7.87
CA ARG A 498 6.64 -4.05 8.32
C ARG A 498 8.12 -4.34 8.10
N SER A 499 8.73 -4.97 9.09
CA SER A 499 10.07 -5.54 8.98
C SER A 499 9.97 -7.06 9.01
N SER A 500 10.74 -7.72 8.15
CA SER A 500 10.86 -9.17 8.09
C SER A 500 12.30 -9.56 7.75
N MET A 501 12.67 -10.80 8.07
CA MET A 501 13.99 -11.33 7.71
C MET A 501 13.87 -12.31 6.56
N SER A 502 14.77 -12.21 5.59
CA SER A 502 15.00 -13.20 4.54
C SER A 502 16.48 -13.54 4.52
N ASP A 503 16.80 -14.77 4.91
CA ASP A 503 18.14 -15.18 5.33
C ASP A 503 18.68 -14.22 6.42
N GLN A 504 19.83 -13.59 6.21
CA GLN A 504 20.37 -12.56 7.10
C GLN A 504 20.01 -11.12 6.71
N CYS A 505 19.21 -10.93 5.66
CA CYS A 505 18.80 -9.60 5.22
C CYS A 505 17.49 -9.13 5.86
N GLU A 506 17.47 -7.88 6.29
CA GLU A 506 16.27 -7.20 6.77
C GLU A 506 15.50 -6.63 5.58
N ILE A 507 14.25 -7.05 5.39
CA ILE A 507 13.33 -6.52 4.39
C ILE A 507 12.34 -5.58 5.09
N ILE A 508 12.38 -4.31 4.70
CA ILE A 508 11.44 -3.28 5.13
C ILE A 508 10.43 -3.03 4.03
N GLN A 509 9.15 -3.12 4.36
CA GLN A 509 8.06 -2.71 3.48
C GLN A 509 7.30 -1.55 4.12
N THR A 510 7.19 -0.44 3.40
CA THR A 510 6.51 0.78 3.84
C THR A 510 5.32 1.03 2.92
N THR A 511 4.13 1.11 3.50
CA THR A 511 2.92 1.49 2.77
C THR A 511 2.65 2.98 2.98
N ARG A 512 2.61 3.72 1.88
CA ARG A 512 2.20 5.13 1.82
C ARG A 512 0.72 5.19 1.45
N ARG A 513 -0.06 6.00 2.15
CA ARG A 513 -1.42 6.37 1.79
C ARG A 513 -1.43 7.80 1.29
N ARG A 514 -2.04 8.01 0.12
CA ARG A 514 -2.29 9.33 -0.48
C ARG A 514 -3.80 9.55 -0.59
N GLN A 515 -4.29 10.66 -0.09
CA GLN A 515 -5.68 11.10 -0.28
C GLN A 515 -5.71 12.26 -1.26
N LEU A 516 -6.45 12.10 -2.36
CA LEU A 516 -6.60 13.09 -3.42
C LEU A 516 -7.78 14.05 -3.13
N PRO A 517 -7.89 15.20 -3.83
CA PRO A 517 -8.93 16.20 -3.54
C PRO A 517 -10.36 15.73 -3.80
N ASP A 518 -10.54 14.70 -4.63
CA ASP A 518 -11.84 14.06 -4.89
C ASP A 518 -12.26 13.07 -3.79
N GLY A 519 -11.44 12.92 -2.74
CA GLY A 519 -11.66 12.01 -1.63
C GLY A 519 -11.18 10.57 -1.90
N SER A 520 -10.68 10.27 -3.10
CA SER A 520 -10.11 8.96 -3.42
C SER A 520 -8.79 8.71 -2.68
N GLU A 521 -8.50 7.44 -2.44
CA GLU A 521 -7.30 7.00 -1.74
C GLU A 521 -6.45 6.09 -2.62
N GLU A 522 -5.15 6.37 -2.66
CA GLU A 522 -4.15 5.54 -3.32
C GLU A 522 -3.16 4.98 -2.30
N LEU A 523 -2.81 3.70 -2.44
CA LEU A 523 -1.82 3.02 -1.60
C LEU A 523 -0.61 2.61 -2.43
N ASP A 524 0.56 3.08 -2.02
CA ASP A 524 1.84 2.71 -2.63
C ASP A 524 2.64 1.84 -1.64
N THR A 525 3.34 0.81 -2.13
CA THR A 525 4.22 -0.01 -1.28
C THR A 525 5.66 0.10 -1.76
N PHE A 526 6.53 0.56 -0.87
CA PHE A 526 7.97 0.67 -1.06
C PHE A 526 8.66 -0.45 -0.31
N SER A 527 9.67 -1.06 -0.93
CA SER A 527 10.42 -2.17 -0.33
C SER A 527 11.92 -1.89 -0.39
N ALA A 528 12.60 -2.15 0.72
CA ALA A 528 14.05 -2.11 0.82
C ALA A 528 14.58 -3.40 1.45
N ARG A 529 15.67 -3.93 0.90
CA ARG A 529 16.35 -5.12 1.40
C ARG A 529 17.77 -4.75 1.82
N TYR A 530 18.04 -4.83 3.12
CA TYR A 530 19.31 -4.50 3.71
C TYR A 530 20.10 -5.74 4.10
N GLN A 531 21.34 -5.78 3.66
CA GLN A 531 22.38 -6.70 4.09
C GLN A 531 22.71 -6.52 5.58
N PRO A 532 23.15 -7.58 6.27
CA PRO A 532 23.46 -7.53 7.70
C PRO A 532 24.65 -6.60 8.01
N GLU A 533 25.65 -6.59 7.13
CA GLU A 533 26.84 -5.75 7.23
C GLU A 533 27.39 -5.42 5.83
N ASN A 534 28.13 -4.32 5.73
CA ASN A 534 28.79 -3.92 4.48
C ASN A 534 29.80 -4.99 4.07
N GLY A 535 29.79 -5.39 2.81
CA GLY A 535 30.63 -6.50 2.36
C GLY A 535 30.10 -7.89 2.73
N ILE A 536 28.90 -8.05 3.30
CA ILE A 536 28.32 -9.36 3.66
C ILE A 536 26.95 -9.53 2.98
N GLY A 537 26.80 -10.60 2.19
CA GLY A 537 25.58 -10.95 1.49
C GLY A 537 24.48 -11.46 2.41
N CYS A 538 23.26 -11.59 1.89
CA CYS A 538 22.13 -12.13 2.68
C CYS A 538 22.33 -13.57 3.12
N ASN A 539 23.19 -14.33 2.43
CA ASN A 539 23.60 -15.69 2.80
C ASN A 539 24.65 -15.72 3.94
N GLY A 540 25.17 -14.57 4.38
CA GLY A 540 26.22 -14.47 5.39
C GLY A 540 27.65 -14.58 4.83
N GLU A 541 27.81 -14.73 3.51
CA GLU A 541 29.12 -14.79 2.86
C GLU A 541 29.58 -13.41 2.40
N PRO A 542 30.89 -13.14 2.33
CA PRO A 542 31.41 -11.87 1.83
C PRO A 542 30.90 -11.53 0.42
N THR A 543 30.42 -10.30 0.22
CA THR A 543 30.17 -9.73 -1.12
C THR A 543 31.47 -9.16 -1.68
N TYR A 544 31.72 -9.38 -2.96
CA TYR A 544 32.90 -8.91 -3.68
C TYR A 544 33.17 -7.41 -3.50
N PRO A 545 34.46 -7.00 -3.48
CA PRO A 545 35.65 -7.80 -3.77
C PRO A 545 36.29 -8.48 -2.55
N ARG A 546 36.99 -9.59 -2.81
CA ARG A 546 37.79 -10.36 -1.85
C ARG A 546 39.12 -10.76 -2.48
N PRO A 547 40.15 -11.14 -1.70
CA PRO A 547 41.35 -11.74 -2.27
C PRO A 547 41.02 -12.92 -3.18
N PRO A 548 41.82 -13.17 -4.23
CA PRO A 548 41.56 -14.24 -5.17
C PRO A 548 41.62 -15.61 -4.48
N ASP A 549 40.98 -16.62 -5.07
CA ASP A 549 41.20 -18.00 -4.64
C ASP A 549 42.64 -18.45 -4.94
N PRO A 550 43.13 -19.53 -4.32
CA PRO A 550 44.48 -20.01 -4.57
C PRO A 550 44.69 -20.43 -6.04
N PRO A 551 45.87 -20.16 -6.63
CA PRO A 551 46.29 -20.74 -7.90
C PRO A 551 46.19 -22.26 -7.91
N ARG A 552 45.92 -22.86 -9.07
CA ARG A 552 45.68 -24.31 -9.20
C ARG A 552 46.76 -24.96 -10.05
N ASN A 553 46.83 -26.30 -10.00
CA ASN A 553 47.66 -27.12 -10.89
C ASN A 553 49.14 -26.70 -10.93
N ILE A 554 49.79 -26.63 -9.77
CA ILE A 554 51.19 -26.21 -9.65
C ILE A 554 52.11 -27.24 -10.33
N GLY A 555 52.62 -26.87 -11.51
CA GLY A 555 53.59 -27.63 -12.30
C GLY A 555 55.03 -27.19 -12.00
N VAL A 556 55.97 -28.13 -12.10
CA VAL A 556 57.39 -27.89 -11.80
C VAL A 556 58.30 -28.57 -12.82
N GLN A 557 59.38 -27.89 -13.21
CA GLN A 557 60.42 -28.40 -14.09
C GLN A 557 61.81 -28.09 -13.54
N ALA A 558 62.67 -29.11 -13.45
CA ALA A 558 64.01 -28.99 -12.89
C ALA A 558 65.03 -28.41 -13.87
N GLY A 559 65.96 -27.62 -13.34
CA GLY A 559 67.19 -27.17 -13.99
C GLY A 559 68.36 -27.13 -13.00
N ASP A 560 69.51 -26.64 -13.45
CA ASP A 560 70.72 -26.54 -12.63
C ASP A 560 70.58 -25.43 -11.59
N THR A 561 70.54 -25.78 -10.31
CA THR A 561 70.33 -24.87 -9.17
C THR A 561 69.05 -24.01 -9.22
N GLN A 562 68.06 -24.43 -10.02
CA GLN A 562 66.81 -23.71 -10.20
C GLN A 562 65.64 -24.64 -10.53
N ILE A 563 64.42 -24.21 -10.20
CA ILE A 563 63.16 -24.85 -10.63
C ILE A 563 62.30 -23.80 -11.34
N THR A 564 61.74 -24.15 -12.49
CA THR A 564 60.65 -23.40 -13.12
C THR A 564 59.32 -23.90 -12.57
N VAL A 565 58.55 -23.02 -11.95
CA VAL A 565 57.20 -23.28 -11.43
C VAL A 565 56.18 -22.67 -12.39
N SER A 566 55.08 -23.36 -12.64
CA SER A 566 53.94 -22.89 -13.45
C SER A 566 52.62 -23.22 -12.77
N TRP A 567 51.54 -22.50 -13.05
CA TRP A 567 50.23 -22.74 -12.44
C TRP A 567 49.09 -22.26 -13.35
N ASP A 568 47.88 -22.70 -13.03
CA ASP A 568 46.66 -22.17 -13.60
C ASP A 568 46.12 -21.03 -12.72
N ILE A 569 45.38 -20.11 -13.35
CA ILE A 569 44.63 -19.08 -12.62
C ILE A 569 43.63 -19.73 -11.64
N PRO A 570 43.23 -19.00 -10.57
CA PRO A 570 42.16 -19.44 -9.68
C PRO A 570 40.87 -19.75 -10.48
N GLU A 571 40.08 -20.73 -10.05
CA GLU A 571 38.84 -21.09 -10.76
C GLU A 571 37.83 -19.94 -10.70
N PRO A 572 37.15 -19.59 -11.81
CA PRO A 572 36.04 -18.64 -11.74
C PRO A 572 34.89 -19.23 -10.91
N GLU A 573 34.35 -18.45 -9.97
CA GLU A 573 33.23 -18.88 -9.16
C GLU A 573 31.91 -18.83 -9.97
N GLY A 574 31.50 -19.97 -10.51
CA GLY A 574 30.27 -20.07 -11.29
C GLY A 574 30.39 -19.36 -12.64
N ASN A 575 29.44 -18.48 -12.97
CA ASN A 575 29.41 -17.75 -14.25
C ASN A 575 30.12 -16.38 -14.18
N PHE A 576 30.83 -16.06 -13.10
CA PHE A 576 31.43 -14.75 -12.86
C PHE A 576 32.96 -14.88 -12.68
N ASP A 577 33.73 -14.24 -13.56
CA ASP A 577 35.20 -14.21 -13.46
C ASP A 577 35.64 -12.96 -12.69
N ILE A 578 36.02 -13.16 -11.43
CA ILE A 578 36.48 -12.07 -10.54
C ILE A 578 37.72 -11.35 -11.10
N THR A 579 38.55 -12.03 -11.89
CA THR A 579 39.82 -11.48 -12.41
C THR A 579 39.62 -10.42 -13.50
N GLU A 580 38.41 -10.32 -14.06
CA GLU A 580 38.06 -9.30 -15.06
C GLU A 580 37.86 -7.91 -14.43
N TYR A 581 37.35 -7.87 -13.19
CA TYR A 581 37.07 -6.62 -12.46
C TYR A 581 38.13 -6.28 -11.42
N PHE A 582 38.75 -7.30 -10.81
CA PHE A 582 39.82 -7.16 -9.82
C PHE A 582 41.03 -7.98 -10.28
N PRO A 583 41.81 -7.47 -11.26
CA PRO A 583 42.87 -8.23 -11.88
C PRO A 583 43.93 -8.63 -10.87
N ILE A 584 44.42 -9.86 -10.99
CA ILE A 584 45.57 -10.34 -10.21
C ILE A 584 46.78 -9.49 -10.63
N THR A 585 47.37 -8.81 -9.66
CA THR A 585 48.47 -7.87 -9.87
C THR A 585 49.83 -8.56 -9.78
N SER A 586 49.91 -9.69 -9.07
CA SER A 586 51.11 -10.55 -9.03
C SER A 586 50.81 -11.93 -8.47
N TYR A 587 51.72 -12.87 -8.75
CA TYR A 587 51.83 -14.17 -8.10
C TYR A 587 53.18 -14.28 -7.40
N THR A 588 53.21 -14.93 -6.25
CA THR A 588 54.47 -15.26 -5.55
C THR A 588 54.55 -16.77 -5.32
N ALA A 589 55.54 -17.41 -5.95
CA ALA A 589 55.87 -18.81 -5.73
C ALA A 589 56.95 -18.92 -4.65
N THR A 590 56.80 -19.86 -3.72
CA THR A 590 57.70 -20.06 -2.59
C THR A 590 58.16 -21.52 -2.49
N ALA A 591 59.47 -21.73 -2.41
CA ALA A 591 60.09 -23.04 -2.24
C ALA A 591 60.11 -23.48 -0.77
N SER A 592 59.87 -24.76 -0.53
CA SER A 592 60.06 -25.42 0.76
C SER A 592 60.88 -26.70 0.58
N PRO A 593 62.02 -26.90 1.29
CA PRO A 593 62.60 -26.01 2.30
C PRO A 593 63.32 -24.79 1.69
N GLY A 594 63.85 -23.89 2.53
CA GLY A 594 64.72 -22.78 2.10
C GLY A 594 64.01 -21.44 1.91
N GLY A 595 62.73 -21.43 1.53
CA GLY A 595 61.92 -20.20 1.46
C GLY A 595 62.31 -19.26 0.32
N ASN A 596 63.08 -19.74 -0.66
CA ASN A 596 63.38 -18.97 -1.87
C ASN A 596 62.07 -18.66 -2.60
N THR A 597 61.91 -17.41 -3.02
CA THR A 597 60.69 -16.96 -3.71
C THR A 597 61.01 -16.40 -5.08
N CYS A 598 60.01 -16.37 -5.95
CA CYS A 598 59.99 -15.46 -7.08
C CYS A 598 58.57 -14.94 -7.31
N THR A 599 58.49 -13.67 -7.70
CA THR A 599 57.25 -12.93 -7.92
C THR A 599 57.14 -12.54 -9.38
N THR A 600 55.97 -12.74 -9.99
CA THR A 600 55.74 -12.55 -11.43
C THR A 600 54.29 -12.12 -11.68
N VAL A 601 54.00 -11.60 -12.88
CA VAL A 601 52.63 -11.40 -13.39
C VAL A 601 52.22 -12.50 -14.38
N GLU A 602 53.19 -13.27 -14.86
CA GLU A 602 52.98 -14.41 -15.74
C GLU A 602 52.55 -15.64 -14.93
N LEU A 603 52.00 -16.66 -15.59
CA LEU A 603 51.64 -17.94 -14.97
C LEU A 603 52.83 -18.89 -14.75
N THR A 604 54.05 -18.35 -14.77
CA THR A 604 55.28 -19.09 -14.55
C THR A 604 56.39 -18.21 -13.99
N CYS A 605 57.26 -18.82 -13.20
CA CYS A 605 58.34 -18.15 -12.47
C CYS A 605 59.50 -19.13 -12.22
N VAL A 606 60.74 -18.63 -12.33
CA VAL A 606 61.95 -19.42 -12.05
C VAL A 606 62.48 -19.08 -10.66
N ILE A 607 62.55 -20.06 -9.79
CA ILE A 607 63.16 -19.93 -8.46
C ILE A 607 64.60 -20.46 -8.56
N SER A 608 65.56 -19.55 -8.42
CA SER A 608 67.00 -19.83 -8.52
C SER A 608 67.66 -19.93 -7.13
N GLY A 609 68.91 -20.39 -7.11
CA GLY A 609 69.70 -20.50 -5.87
C GLY A 609 69.25 -21.67 -4.99
N LEU A 610 68.76 -22.73 -5.63
CA LEU A 610 68.40 -23.99 -5.00
C LEU A 610 69.59 -24.94 -5.04
N ASP A 611 69.71 -25.81 -4.04
CA ASP A 611 70.79 -26.78 -3.95
C ASP A 611 70.47 -28.03 -4.79
N ASN A 612 71.35 -28.38 -5.73
CA ASN A 612 71.20 -29.61 -6.48
C ASN A 612 71.22 -30.83 -5.55
N GLY A 613 70.33 -31.79 -5.81
CA GLY A 613 70.18 -32.99 -4.99
C GLY A 613 69.32 -32.82 -3.73
N VAL A 614 68.78 -31.63 -3.45
CA VAL A 614 67.79 -31.40 -2.38
C VAL A 614 66.38 -31.40 -2.97
N PRO A 615 65.43 -32.18 -2.42
CA PRO A 615 64.03 -32.14 -2.85
C PRO A 615 63.31 -30.89 -2.33
N TYR A 616 62.48 -30.29 -3.19
CA TYR A 616 61.66 -29.11 -2.89
C TYR A 616 60.20 -29.32 -3.30
N THR A 617 59.28 -28.67 -2.59
CA THR A 617 57.90 -28.42 -3.00
C THR A 617 57.64 -26.92 -3.10
N PHE A 618 56.61 -26.54 -3.85
CA PHE A 618 56.32 -25.14 -4.16
C PHE A 618 54.84 -24.84 -3.93
N ILE A 619 54.57 -23.72 -3.26
CA ILE A 619 53.24 -23.12 -3.16
C ILE A 619 53.23 -21.80 -3.92
N VAL A 620 52.05 -21.41 -4.40
CA VAL A 620 51.86 -20.15 -5.12
C VAL A 620 50.70 -19.39 -4.49
N ILE A 621 50.89 -18.09 -4.28
CA ILE A 621 49.87 -17.15 -3.82
C ILE A 621 49.57 -16.17 -4.96
N ALA A 622 48.31 -15.83 -5.17
CA ALA A 622 47.87 -14.75 -6.06
C ALA A 622 47.52 -13.50 -5.24
N THR A 623 47.85 -12.32 -5.76
CA THR A 623 47.59 -11.03 -5.08
C THR A 623 46.77 -10.13 -6.00
N ASN A 624 45.73 -9.48 -5.48
CA ASN A 624 45.02 -8.39 -6.16
C ASN A 624 44.94 -7.13 -5.27
N SER A 625 44.07 -6.18 -5.61
CA SER A 625 43.85 -4.96 -4.80
C SER A 625 43.34 -5.23 -3.38
N GLU A 626 42.68 -6.37 -3.16
CA GLU A 626 42.06 -6.73 -1.88
C GLU A 626 42.96 -7.56 -0.97
N GLY A 627 44.03 -8.14 -1.52
CA GLY A 627 45.05 -8.85 -0.77
C GLY A 627 45.49 -10.18 -1.39
N ASP A 628 46.11 -11.01 -0.56
CA ASP A 628 46.69 -12.29 -0.93
C ASP A 628 45.67 -13.43 -0.82
N SER A 629 45.73 -14.36 -1.77
CA SER A 629 45.04 -15.65 -1.66
C SER A 629 45.57 -16.47 -0.48
N GLN A 630 44.85 -17.54 -0.14
CA GLN A 630 45.47 -18.63 0.62
C GLN A 630 46.56 -19.32 -0.22
N ASP A 631 47.38 -20.14 0.43
CA ASP A 631 48.38 -20.97 -0.23
C ASP A 631 47.70 -21.94 -1.21
N SER A 632 48.27 -22.11 -2.41
CA SER A 632 47.90 -23.22 -3.28
C SER A 632 48.17 -24.56 -2.60
N GLU A 633 47.54 -25.62 -3.11
CA GLU A 633 48.05 -26.97 -2.84
C GLU A 633 49.53 -27.07 -3.27
N PRO A 634 50.41 -27.68 -2.46
CA PRO A 634 51.82 -27.80 -2.80
C PRO A 634 52.03 -28.59 -4.10
N SER A 635 53.04 -28.21 -4.88
CA SER A 635 53.49 -29.00 -6.03
C SER A 635 53.91 -30.41 -5.61
N ILE A 636 54.03 -31.30 -6.60
CA ILE A 636 54.82 -32.53 -6.40
C ILE A 636 56.26 -32.18 -5.99
N GLU A 637 56.91 -33.09 -5.27
CA GLU A 637 58.31 -32.97 -4.90
C GLU A 637 59.20 -33.07 -6.15
N ILE A 638 60.17 -32.15 -6.28
CA ILE A 638 61.13 -32.12 -7.39
C ILE A 638 62.52 -31.75 -6.89
N THR A 639 63.56 -32.29 -7.55
CA THR A 639 64.96 -32.07 -7.17
C THR A 639 65.72 -31.39 -8.31
N PRO A 640 66.38 -30.24 -8.09
CA PRO A 640 67.27 -29.63 -9.07
C PRO A 640 68.47 -30.55 -9.37
N GLU A 641 68.89 -30.60 -10.62
CA GLU A 641 69.98 -31.44 -11.10
C GLU A 641 70.95 -30.63 -11.97
N PRO A 642 72.27 -30.90 -11.90
CA PRO A 642 73.26 -30.19 -12.70
C PRO A 642 73.05 -30.44 -14.19
N GLU A 643 73.29 -29.41 -15.00
CA GLU A 643 73.19 -29.54 -16.46
C GLU A 643 74.15 -30.64 -16.94
N PRO A 644 73.68 -31.63 -17.73
CA PRO A 644 74.53 -32.71 -18.20
C PRO A 644 75.66 -32.13 -19.05
N THR A 645 76.91 -32.47 -18.69
CA THR A 645 78.08 -32.03 -19.46
C THR A 645 77.93 -32.51 -20.91
N PRO A 646 78.02 -31.63 -21.93
CA PRO A 646 77.83 -32.04 -23.31
C PRO A 646 78.85 -33.12 -23.65
N THR A 647 78.37 -34.26 -24.15
CA THR A 647 79.24 -35.31 -24.69
C THR A 647 79.88 -34.75 -25.96
N PRO A 648 81.22 -34.81 -26.14
CA PRO A 648 81.87 -34.27 -27.32
C PRO A 648 81.31 -34.94 -28.59
N GLU A 649 80.85 -34.12 -29.52
CA GLU A 649 80.34 -34.53 -30.82
C GLU A 649 81.45 -35.23 -31.64
N PRO A 650 81.19 -36.38 -32.30
CA PRO A 650 82.21 -37.06 -33.08
C PRO A 650 82.67 -36.20 -34.26
N THR A 651 83.99 -36.08 -34.42
CA THR A 651 84.65 -35.29 -35.47
C THR A 651 84.21 -35.71 -36.87
N PRO A 652 83.72 -34.80 -37.73
CA PRO A 652 83.32 -35.15 -39.10
C PRO A 652 84.55 -35.46 -39.99
N THR A 653 84.39 -36.50 -40.82
CA THR A 653 85.37 -36.91 -41.86
C THR A 653 85.27 -35.95 -43.05
N PRO A 654 86.38 -35.53 -43.69
CA PRO A 654 86.36 -34.47 -44.70
C PRO A 654 85.82 -34.96 -46.05
N GLU A 655 84.91 -34.19 -46.65
CA GLU A 655 84.40 -34.36 -48.02
C GLU A 655 84.89 -33.16 -48.89
N PRO A 656 85.25 -33.36 -50.18
CA PRO A 656 86.08 -32.42 -50.94
C PRO A 656 85.36 -31.17 -51.49
N GLU A 657 86.18 -30.17 -51.84
CA GLU A 657 85.83 -28.81 -52.28
C GLU A 657 84.80 -28.69 -53.43
N PRO A 658 84.05 -27.55 -53.46
CA PRO A 658 82.86 -27.36 -54.30
C PRO A 658 83.16 -26.95 -55.75
N THR A 659 82.27 -27.33 -56.67
CA THR A 659 82.18 -26.75 -58.03
C THR A 659 81.05 -25.71 -58.06
N PRO A 660 81.23 -24.51 -58.66
CA PRO A 660 80.30 -23.39 -58.52
C PRO A 660 79.02 -23.59 -59.35
N THR A 661 77.87 -23.23 -58.77
CA THR A 661 76.53 -23.24 -59.40
C THR A 661 75.86 -21.87 -59.09
N PRO A 662 75.07 -21.29 -60.01
CA PRO A 662 75.01 -19.84 -60.22
C PRO A 662 74.10 -19.07 -59.27
N GLU A 663 74.32 -17.76 -59.30
CA GLU A 663 73.61 -16.67 -58.63
C GLU A 663 72.06 -16.77 -58.78
N PRO A 664 71.29 -16.49 -57.72
CA PRO A 664 69.85 -16.75 -57.67
C PRO A 664 69.01 -15.77 -58.52
N GLU A 665 68.01 -16.30 -59.23
CA GLU A 665 66.89 -15.50 -59.75
C GLU A 665 66.03 -14.94 -58.58
N PRO A 666 65.55 -13.69 -58.68
CA PRO A 666 64.76 -13.06 -57.62
C PRO A 666 63.34 -13.61 -57.55
N THR A 667 62.98 -14.24 -56.43
CA THR A 667 61.61 -14.65 -56.13
C THR A 667 60.79 -13.44 -55.63
N PRO A 668 59.57 -13.22 -56.15
CA PRO A 668 58.81 -11.98 -55.93
C PRO A 668 58.26 -11.82 -54.50
N THR A 669 58.20 -10.56 -54.08
CA THR A 669 57.60 -10.05 -52.85
C THR A 669 56.15 -10.54 -52.65
N PRO A 670 55.76 -10.99 -51.44
CA PRO A 670 54.36 -11.28 -51.15
C PRO A 670 53.54 -9.98 -51.15
N THR A 671 52.47 -9.98 -51.94
CA THR A 671 51.42 -8.95 -51.98
C THR A 671 50.68 -8.88 -50.64
N PRO A 672 50.36 -7.68 -50.13
CA PRO A 672 49.60 -7.55 -48.88
C PRO A 672 48.16 -8.06 -49.06
N GLU A 673 47.68 -8.74 -48.02
CA GLU A 673 46.29 -9.17 -47.85
C GLU A 673 45.37 -7.94 -47.69
N PRO A 674 44.20 -7.89 -48.36
CA PRO A 674 43.33 -6.71 -48.31
C PRO A 674 42.58 -6.60 -46.98
N GLU A 675 42.51 -5.37 -46.45
CA GLU A 675 41.68 -5.00 -45.31
C GLU A 675 40.20 -5.36 -45.52
N PRO A 676 39.48 -5.78 -44.46
CA PRO A 676 38.04 -6.00 -44.54
C PRO A 676 37.29 -4.69 -44.79
N THR A 677 36.45 -4.70 -45.82
CA THR A 677 35.56 -3.59 -46.19
C THR A 677 34.47 -3.39 -45.12
N PRO A 678 34.12 -2.14 -44.74
CA PRO A 678 33.02 -1.89 -43.80
C PRO A 678 31.66 -2.25 -44.41
N THR A 679 30.82 -2.89 -43.60
CA THR A 679 29.40 -3.16 -43.88
C THR A 679 28.65 -1.83 -44.08
N PRO A 680 27.80 -1.69 -45.12
CA PRO A 680 27.01 -0.48 -45.29
C PRO A 680 25.87 -0.41 -44.27
N GLU A 681 25.72 0.76 -43.68
CA GLU A 681 24.59 1.20 -42.86
C GLU A 681 23.30 1.25 -43.71
N PRO A 682 22.12 0.86 -43.18
CA PRO A 682 20.87 0.91 -43.94
C PRO A 682 20.39 2.36 -44.12
N GLU A 683 20.16 2.78 -45.37
CA GLU A 683 19.50 4.05 -45.69
C GLU A 683 18.03 4.06 -45.20
N PRO A 684 17.52 5.21 -44.74
CA PRO A 684 16.15 5.35 -44.23
C PRO A 684 15.13 5.40 -45.38
N THR A 685 14.05 4.62 -45.21
CA THR A 685 12.84 4.70 -46.04
C THR A 685 12.17 6.07 -45.89
N PRO A 686 11.89 6.83 -46.96
CA PRO A 686 11.06 8.02 -46.88
C PRO A 686 9.59 7.63 -47.04
N THR A 687 8.77 7.89 -46.03
CA THR A 687 7.30 7.87 -46.16
C THR A 687 6.80 9.31 -46.32
N PRO A 688 5.95 9.60 -47.31
CA PRO A 688 5.53 10.95 -47.67
C PRO A 688 4.40 11.49 -46.78
N GLU A 689 4.51 12.76 -46.39
CA GLU A 689 3.35 13.65 -46.10
C GLU A 689 2.69 14.07 -47.44
N PRO A 690 1.39 14.45 -47.47
CA PRO A 690 0.52 14.87 -46.35
C PRO A 690 -0.60 13.90 -45.98
#